data_AF-A0A354X3I3-F1
#
_entry.id   AF-A0A354X3I3-F1
#
_cell.length_a   1.000
_cell.length_b   1.000
_cell.length_c   1.000
_cell.angle_alpha   90.00
_cell.angle_beta   90.00
_cell.angle_gamma   90.00
#
_symmetry.space_group_name_H-M   'P 1'
#
loop_
_entity.id
_entity.type
_entity.pdbx_description
1 polymer ?
#
loop_
_entity_poly.entity_id
_entity_poly.type
_entity_poly.pdbx_seq_one_letter_code
_entity_poly.pdbx_strand_id
1 'polypeptide(L)'
;MKHKTFIIGFLLMLCLAGCQSGQLQVVSLKVEMQENPQGVSTPSPRFSWQITSPGVDLRQQSYRIQVASSEEDLKKEKNLLWDSGIASGDESILIPYEGGKLSSGKAYYWRVKVATNQGETAWSAINHWSTALLDSTDWRAKWIGQDTMSNPGETNKGNTRLAARYLRKPFRAEKKVERAVLYISGLGAYEAYLNGKRVSDDVLAPTVSWYPEKVYYNVYDVTPLIGKGDNLLGVKLGNGRYFGMRESPTMIFGLPRLLAQLNIEYADGSTDTIVSDESWRVTSKGPIVANNEFDGEEYDARLELPDWNTAKYDDTEWLQADIMEAPGGKLTAQPNPNITVQDEITPVHITRLSDGRFILDMGQNMVGWLGVNLKGKQGQPVTMRFAETLNADSTLYTANLRSAKVTDVYIPAKDGAFRWEPSFVFHGFRFVEIAGLDEQPSLSDFTGKVIYDRMQTTGRFETSNELINQLFKNAYWGIRSNYRGMPTDCPQRDERQGWLGDRVTGCFGEAFVFDNALLYAKWLQDIEDSQSPEGDISDVSPRYWTIYDKDVTWPAAYFYAAKMLWRQYGDMEPVKRHYASMKRFLEHIQQVSMQDYILTKDTYGDWCMPPESQELIHSQDPSRKTAGAILSTTMYYSLL
;
A
#
# COMPACT_ATOMS: atom_id res chain seq x y z
N MET A 1 2.80 55.39 43.34
CA MET A 1 2.09 54.25 43.95
C MET A 1 0.85 53.77 43.20
N LYS A 2 0.41 54.39 42.09
CA LYS A 2 -0.78 53.93 41.32
C LYS A 2 -0.50 53.01 40.11
N HIS A 3 0.77 52.83 39.71
CA HIS A 3 1.13 51.94 38.59
C HIS A 3 1.67 50.56 38.99
N LYS A 4 2.01 50.34 40.27
CA LYS A 4 2.48 49.02 40.75
C LYS A 4 1.34 48.07 41.11
N THR A 5 0.15 48.59 41.43
CA THR A 5 -1.04 47.78 41.77
C THR A 5 -1.74 47.20 40.54
N PHE A 6 -1.60 47.82 39.37
CA PHE A 6 -2.24 47.37 38.12
C PHE A 6 -1.50 46.18 37.48
N ILE A 7 -0.16 46.12 37.65
CA ILE A 7 0.68 45.06 37.08
C ILE A 7 0.57 43.76 37.89
N ILE A 8 0.36 43.85 39.21
CA ILE A 8 0.17 42.67 40.07
C ILE A 8 -1.22 42.04 39.88
N GLY A 9 -2.25 42.84 39.58
CA GLY A 9 -3.59 42.33 39.22
C GLY A 9 -3.63 41.64 37.85
N PHE A 10 -2.83 42.10 36.87
CA PHE A 10 -2.77 41.50 35.53
C PHE A 10 -1.93 40.22 35.50
N LEU A 11 -0.86 40.11 36.32
CA LEU A 11 -0.11 38.86 36.49
C LEU A 11 -0.90 37.78 37.24
N LEU A 12 -1.79 38.14 38.18
CA LEU A 12 -2.64 37.14 38.85
C LEU A 12 -3.75 36.58 37.94
N MET A 13 -4.23 37.33 36.93
CA MET A 13 -5.16 36.79 35.93
C MET A 13 -4.48 35.89 34.90
N LEU A 14 -3.21 36.12 34.57
CA LEU A 14 -2.43 35.27 33.65
C LEU A 14 -1.98 33.95 34.28
N CYS A 15 -1.86 33.88 35.61
CA CYS A 15 -1.59 32.61 36.33
C CYS A 15 -2.83 31.74 36.55
N LEU A 16 -4.06 32.24 36.32
CA LEU A 16 -5.29 31.46 36.37
C LEU A 16 -5.72 30.88 35.00
N ALA A 17 -5.04 31.27 33.92
CA ALA A 17 -5.25 30.73 32.57
C ALA A 17 -4.26 29.59 32.21
N GLY A 18 -3.39 29.18 33.14
CA GLY A 18 -2.28 28.26 32.90
C GLY A 18 -2.46 26.83 33.43
N CYS A 19 -3.64 26.47 33.95
CA CYS A 19 -3.97 25.09 34.30
C CYS A 19 -5.40 24.77 33.85
N GLN A 20 -5.61 24.66 32.53
CA GLN A 20 -6.60 23.67 32.10
C GLN A 20 -5.97 22.31 32.38
N SER A 21 -6.27 21.75 33.56
CA SER A 21 -6.20 20.31 33.76
C SER A 21 -6.94 19.68 32.57
N GLY A 22 -6.24 18.91 31.74
CA GLY A 22 -6.88 18.26 30.58
C GLY A 22 -8.18 17.60 31.03
N GLN A 23 -9.25 17.72 30.27
CA GLN A 23 -10.51 17.07 30.65
C GLN A 23 -10.47 15.61 30.21
N LEU A 24 -11.19 14.73 30.91
CA LEU A 24 -11.42 13.36 30.47
C LEU A 24 -12.08 13.37 29.07
N GLN A 25 -11.41 12.81 28.06
CA GLN A 25 -11.82 12.91 26.66
C GLN A 25 -11.65 11.59 25.91
N VAL A 26 -12.51 11.37 24.91
CA VAL A 26 -12.36 10.29 23.94
C VAL A 26 -11.69 10.84 22.69
N VAL A 27 -10.62 10.17 22.24
CA VAL A 27 -9.79 10.55 21.08
C VAL A 27 -9.49 9.33 20.22
N SER A 28 -8.84 9.55 19.06
CA SER A 28 -8.36 8.47 18.18
C SER A 28 -9.46 7.47 17.76
N LEU A 29 -10.62 8.00 17.35
CA LEU A 29 -11.77 7.21 16.92
C LEU A 29 -11.47 6.51 15.58
N LYS A 30 -11.58 5.19 15.56
CA LYS A 30 -11.28 4.36 14.39
C LYS A 30 -12.42 3.38 14.09
N VAL A 31 -12.62 3.11 12.80
CA VAL A 31 -13.45 2.02 12.28
C VAL A 31 -12.52 1.11 11.48
N GLU A 32 -12.51 -0.20 11.77
CA GLU A 32 -11.57 -1.16 11.14
C GLU A 32 -10.12 -0.64 11.18
N MET A 33 -9.70 -0.14 12.35
CA MET A 33 -8.38 0.44 12.64
C MET A 33 -8.01 1.72 11.84
N GLN A 34 -8.94 2.28 11.07
CA GLN A 34 -8.72 3.46 10.24
C GLN A 34 -9.56 4.66 10.71
N GLU A 35 -9.05 5.86 10.52
CA GLU A 35 -9.81 7.09 10.73
C GLU A 35 -10.65 7.40 9.48
N ASN A 36 -11.96 7.55 9.67
CA ASN A 36 -12.93 7.87 8.62
C ASN A 36 -12.78 7.06 7.30
N PRO A 37 -12.68 5.72 7.36
CA PRO A 37 -12.38 4.92 6.18
C PRO A 37 -13.47 4.98 5.11
N GLN A 38 -13.04 4.92 3.86
CA GLN A 38 -13.91 4.79 2.70
C GLN A 38 -13.96 3.34 2.22
N GLY A 39 -15.15 2.86 1.84
CA GLY A 39 -15.27 1.54 1.23
C GLY A 39 -15.11 0.35 2.17
N VAL A 40 -15.58 0.45 3.42
CA VAL A 40 -15.59 -0.68 4.36
C VAL A 40 -16.53 -1.77 3.84
N SER A 41 -16.01 -2.99 3.67
CA SER A 41 -16.73 -4.12 3.06
C SER A 41 -17.37 -5.09 4.05
N THR A 42 -16.99 -5.03 5.33
CA THR A 42 -17.59 -5.88 6.36
C THR A 42 -19.00 -5.39 6.73
N PRO A 43 -19.98 -6.30 6.89
CA PRO A 43 -21.32 -5.94 7.36
C PRO A 43 -21.35 -5.57 8.86
N SER A 44 -20.32 -5.96 9.62
CA SER A 44 -20.16 -5.62 11.04
C SER A 44 -18.81 -4.93 11.23
N PRO A 45 -18.70 -3.64 10.86
CA PRO A 45 -17.48 -2.86 11.10
C PRO A 45 -17.20 -2.72 12.59
N ARG A 46 -15.92 -2.65 12.96
CA ARG A 46 -15.46 -2.66 14.35
C ARG A 46 -14.92 -1.29 14.78
N PHE A 47 -15.40 -0.78 15.90
CA PHE A 47 -15.09 0.53 16.45
C PHE A 47 -13.96 0.46 17.49
N SER A 48 -13.06 1.43 17.47
CA SER A 48 -12.02 1.57 18.50
C SER A 48 -11.87 3.03 18.90
N TRP A 49 -11.48 3.27 20.15
CA TRP A 49 -11.22 4.61 20.68
C TRP A 49 -10.13 4.58 21.75
N GLN A 50 -9.54 5.73 22.01
CA GLN A 50 -8.64 5.95 23.14
C GLN A 50 -9.25 6.96 24.12
N ILE A 51 -8.84 6.88 25.38
CA ILE A 51 -9.32 7.78 26.44
C ILE A 51 -8.11 8.48 27.05
N THR A 52 -8.18 9.80 27.16
CA THR A 52 -7.15 10.60 27.80
C THR A 52 -7.69 11.23 29.08
N SER A 53 -6.87 11.25 30.13
CA SER A 53 -7.17 11.87 31.42
C SER A 53 -5.92 12.55 31.96
N PRO A 54 -6.05 13.65 32.73
CA PRO A 54 -4.93 14.21 33.50
C PRO A 54 -4.59 13.34 34.71
N GLY A 55 -5.50 12.46 35.14
CA GLY A 55 -5.31 11.55 36.27
C GLY A 55 -4.60 10.26 35.86
N VAL A 56 -3.85 9.68 36.81
CA VAL A 56 -3.29 8.33 36.69
C VAL A 56 -4.35 7.28 37.02
N ASP A 57 -4.08 6.00 36.72
CA ASP A 57 -4.99 4.88 37.00
C ASP A 57 -6.38 5.05 36.36
N LEU A 58 -6.39 5.46 35.08
CA LEU A 58 -7.61 5.59 34.30
C LEU A 58 -8.10 4.22 33.82
N ARG A 59 -9.36 3.90 34.12
CA ARG A 59 -10.00 2.68 33.65
C ARG A 59 -11.42 2.94 33.15
N GLN A 60 -11.71 2.48 31.94
CA GLN A 60 -13.08 2.43 31.42
C GLN A 60 -13.93 1.44 32.22
N GLN A 61 -15.19 1.80 32.48
CA GLN A 61 -16.17 0.97 33.16
C GLN A 61 -17.36 0.60 32.25
N SER A 62 -17.74 1.50 31.35
CA SER A 62 -18.78 1.27 30.36
C SER A 62 -18.67 2.22 29.18
N TYR A 63 -19.33 1.90 28.07
CA TYR A 63 -19.43 2.76 26.91
C TYR A 63 -20.85 2.75 26.31
N ARG A 64 -21.14 3.73 25.46
CA ARG A 64 -22.32 3.77 24.59
C ARG A 64 -21.95 4.29 23.22
N ILE A 65 -22.23 3.52 22.18
CA ILE A 65 -22.01 3.87 20.78
C ILE A 65 -23.37 4.19 20.15
N GLN A 66 -23.41 5.24 19.33
CA GLN A 66 -24.55 5.57 18.48
C GLN A 66 -24.11 5.68 17.04
N VAL A 67 -24.94 5.16 16.13
CA VAL A 67 -24.75 5.22 14.67
C VAL A 67 -26.01 5.71 13.99
N ALA A 68 -25.87 6.58 12.98
CA ALA A 68 -26.95 7.02 12.12
C ALA A 68 -26.49 7.17 10.66
N SER A 69 -27.45 7.27 9.73
CA SER A 69 -27.18 7.55 8.31
C SER A 69 -26.92 9.03 8.00
N SER A 70 -27.14 9.92 8.96
CA SER A 70 -26.84 11.35 8.83
C SER A 70 -26.30 11.91 10.15
N GLU A 71 -25.45 12.94 10.05
CA GLU A 71 -24.95 13.65 11.23
C GLU A 71 -26.09 14.34 12.01
N GLU A 72 -27.12 14.81 11.31
CA GLU A 72 -28.28 15.48 11.90
C GLU A 72 -29.13 14.52 12.76
N ASP A 73 -29.41 13.32 12.24
CA ASP A 73 -30.11 12.26 12.96
C ASP A 73 -29.34 11.86 14.22
N LEU A 74 -28.01 11.74 14.13
CA LEU A 74 -27.14 11.43 15.26
C LEU A 74 -27.17 12.52 16.33
N LYS A 75 -27.11 13.79 15.94
CA LYS A 75 -27.18 14.94 16.87
C LYS A 75 -28.53 15.05 17.57
N LYS A 76 -29.63 14.74 16.85
CA LYS A 76 -31.00 14.79 17.37
C LYS A 76 -31.42 13.50 18.09
N GLU A 77 -30.59 12.46 18.06
CA GLU A 77 -30.90 11.12 18.55
C GLU A 77 -32.20 10.57 17.94
N LYS A 78 -32.38 10.78 16.63
CA LYS A 78 -33.52 10.29 15.85
C LYS A 78 -33.05 9.33 14.79
N ASN A 79 -33.90 8.36 14.41
CA ASN A 79 -33.61 7.40 13.34
C ASN A 79 -32.23 6.73 13.44
N LEU A 80 -31.79 6.45 14.68
CA LEU A 80 -30.51 5.77 14.91
C LEU A 80 -30.58 4.37 14.28
N LEU A 81 -29.53 4.02 13.53
CA LEU A 81 -29.34 2.66 13.01
C LEU A 81 -28.84 1.71 14.09
N TRP A 82 -28.14 2.27 15.07
CA TRP A 82 -27.66 1.56 16.23
C TRP A 82 -27.53 2.50 17.43
N ASP A 83 -27.91 1.98 18.59
CA ASP A 83 -27.56 2.51 19.89
C ASP A 83 -27.23 1.30 20.76
N SER A 84 -25.99 1.18 21.23
CA SER A 84 -25.57 0.03 22.04
C SER A 84 -26.23 0.01 23.42
N GLY A 85 -26.89 1.11 23.83
CA GLY A 85 -27.15 1.36 25.24
C GLY A 85 -25.85 1.47 26.05
N ILE A 86 -25.97 1.44 27.38
CA ILE A 86 -24.80 1.42 28.26
C ILE A 86 -24.27 -0.02 28.32
N ALA A 87 -23.22 -0.31 27.56
CA ALA A 87 -22.51 -1.58 27.59
C ALA A 87 -21.47 -1.55 28.71
N SER A 88 -21.54 -2.49 29.65
CA SER A 88 -20.56 -2.60 30.75
C SER A 88 -19.29 -3.29 30.27
N GLY A 89 -18.13 -2.79 30.69
CA GLY A 89 -16.83 -3.37 30.34
C GLY A 89 -15.74 -2.33 30.10
N ASP A 90 -14.50 -2.79 30.08
CA ASP A 90 -13.30 -1.98 29.82
C ASP A 90 -12.78 -2.09 28.38
N GLU A 91 -13.50 -2.82 27.51
CA GLU A 91 -13.14 -2.98 26.11
C GLU A 91 -13.34 -1.68 25.32
N SER A 92 -12.31 -1.28 24.56
CA SER A 92 -12.30 -0.05 23.74
C SER A 92 -11.69 -0.25 22.35
N ILE A 93 -11.40 -1.51 21.99
CA ILE A 93 -10.76 -1.89 20.74
C ILE A 93 -11.65 -2.88 20.01
N LEU A 94 -11.82 -2.64 18.71
CA LEU A 94 -12.48 -3.54 17.75
C LEU A 94 -13.90 -4.02 18.16
N ILE A 95 -14.68 -3.14 18.79
CA ILE A 95 -16.07 -3.42 19.19
C ILE A 95 -16.96 -3.55 17.95
N PRO A 96 -17.57 -4.72 17.68
CA PRO A 96 -18.34 -4.94 16.47
C PRO A 96 -19.63 -4.11 16.44
N TYR A 97 -20.02 -3.70 15.24
CA TYR A 97 -21.33 -3.12 14.96
C TYR A 97 -22.43 -4.19 15.10
N GLU A 98 -23.44 -3.90 15.91
CA GLU A 98 -24.59 -4.78 16.17
C GLU A 98 -25.94 -4.15 15.78
N GLY A 99 -25.91 -3.10 14.95
CA GLY A 99 -27.12 -2.39 14.53
C GLY A 99 -27.82 -2.98 13.31
N GLY A 100 -28.70 -2.17 12.72
CA GLY A 100 -29.43 -2.52 11.50
C GLY A 100 -28.53 -2.74 10.27
N LYS A 101 -29.05 -3.45 9.27
CA LYS A 101 -28.29 -3.81 8.05
C LYS A 101 -27.72 -2.56 7.34
N LEU A 102 -26.41 -2.61 7.06
CA LEU A 102 -25.73 -1.61 6.25
C LEU A 102 -26.00 -1.84 4.75
N SER A 103 -26.01 -0.76 3.97
CA SER A 103 -26.30 -0.73 2.54
C SER A 103 -25.05 -0.33 1.76
N SER A 104 -24.93 -0.78 0.52
CA SER A 104 -23.80 -0.47 -0.35
C SER A 104 -23.64 1.02 -0.63
N GLY A 105 -22.39 1.48 -0.66
CA GLY A 105 -22.02 2.82 -1.06
C GLY A 105 -22.61 3.95 -0.22
N LYS A 106 -22.98 3.70 1.05
CA LYS A 106 -23.55 4.70 1.96
C LYS A 106 -22.55 5.17 2.99
N ALA A 107 -22.68 6.43 3.40
CA ALA A 107 -21.96 6.99 4.52
C ALA A 107 -22.76 6.78 5.81
N TYR A 108 -22.05 6.53 6.90
CA TYR A 108 -22.58 6.34 8.23
C TYR A 108 -21.78 7.19 9.22
N TYR A 109 -22.47 7.71 10.23
CA TYR A 109 -21.91 8.61 11.23
C TYR A 109 -22.04 7.98 12.60
N TRP A 110 -21.01 8.12 13.43
CA TRP A 110 -21.02 7.56 14.77
C TRP A 110 -20.34 8.46 15.80
N ARG A 111 -20.68 8.20 17.06
CA ARG A 111 -20.05 8.80 18.23
C ARG A 111 -20.08 7.81 19.38
N VAL A 112 -19.19 8.00 20.34
CA VAL A 112 -19.10 7.17 21.55
C VAL A 112 -19.05 8.05 22.81
N LYS A 113 -19.66 7.57 23.89
CA LYS A 113 -19.55 8.14 25.23
C LYS A 113 -19.04 7.07 26.18
N VAL A 114 -18.18 7.45 27.12
CA VAL A 114 -17.49 6.52 27.99
C VAL A 114 -17.65 6.93 29.45
N ALA A 115 -17.95 5.97 30.32
CA ALA A 115 -17.83 6.13 31.77
C ALA A 115 -16.56 5.44 32.26
N THR A 116 -15.86 6.11 33.17
CA THR A 116 -14.60 5.66 33.75
C THR A 116 -14.66 5.73 35.27
N ASN A 117 -13.67 5.15 35.95
CA ASN A 117 -13.48 5.34 37.40
C ASN A 117 -13.20 6.81 37.81
N GLN A 118 -12.97 7.71 36.85
CA GLN A 118 -12.71 9.13 37.07
C GLN A 118 -13.87 10.03 36.58
N GLY A 119 -15.02 9.44 36.26
CA GLY A 119 -16.20 10.14 35.78
C GLY A 119 -16.55 9.80 34.33
N GLU A 120 -17.57 10.48 33.82
CA GLU A 120 -18.10 10.27 32.48
C GLU A 120 -17.58 11.31 31.49
N THR A 121 -17.29 10.91 30.26
CA THR A 121 -16.92 11.81 29.17
C THR A 121 -18.14 12.55 28.63
N ALA A 122 -17.92 13.67 27.94
CA ALA A 122 -18.87 14.11 26.92
C ALA A 122 -18.95 13.08 25.78
N TRP A 123 -19.93 13.21 24.88
CA TRP A 123 -19.88 12.52 23.60
C TRP A 123 -18.58 12.88 22.86
N SER A 124 -18.00 11.91 22.18
CA SER A 124 -16.88 12.15 21.27
C SER A 124 -17.28 13.08 20.13
N ALA A 125 -16.29 13.56 19.37
CA ALA A 125 -16.57 14.11 18.04
C ALA A 125 -17.31 13.06 17.18
N ILE A 126 -18.11 13.53 16.23
CA ILE A 126 -18.78 12.65 15.27
C ILE A 126 -17.75 12.27 14.21
N ASN A 127 -17.48 10.97 14.10
CA ASN A 127 -16.71 10.40 13.01
C ASN A 127 -17.65 9.67 12.03
N HIS A 128 -17.11 9.24 10.90
CA HIS A 128 -17.91 8.57 9.87
C HIS A 128 -17.14 7.41 9.24
N TRP A 129 -17.82 6.64 8.40
CA TRP A 129 -17.20 5.74 7.42
C TRP A 129 -18.15 5.61 6.23
N SER A 130 -17.66 5.08 5.11
CA SER A 130 -18.53 4.65 4.03
C SER A 130 -18.39 3.16 3.75
N THR A 131 -19.47 2.53 3.31
CA THR A 131 -19.47 1.14 2.86
C THR A 131 -19.01 1.03 1.41
N ALA A 132 -18.42 -0.11 1.10
CA ALA A 132 -18.09 -0.49 -0.26
C ALA A 132 -19.34 -0.84 -1.09
N LEU A 133 -19.15 -1.29 -2.32
CA LEU A 133 -20.18 -2.06 -3.02
C LEU A 133 -20.18 -3.47 -2.42
N LEU A 134 -21.21 -3.76 -1.59
CA LEU A 134 -21.29 -4.98 -0.77
C LEU A 134 -21.79 -6.19 -1.56
N ASP A 135 -22.54 -5.95 -2.63
CA ASP A 135 -23.05 -6.98 -3.53
C ASP A 135 -22.39 -6.81 -4.91
N SER A 136 -22.02 -7.93 -5.55
CA SER A 136 -21.42 -7.89 -6.89
C SER A 136 -22.38 -7.33 -7.95
N THR A 137 -23.69 -7.41 -7.71
CA THR A 137 -24.73 -6.86 -8.59
C THR A 137 -24.84 -5.32 -8.52
N ASP A 138 -24.19 -4.68 -7.54
CA ASP A 138 -24.09 -3.21 -7.47
C ASP A 138 -23.14 -2.64 -8.54
N TRP A 139 -22.26 -3.47 -9.09
CA TRP A 139 -21.40 -3.11 -10.21
C TRP A 139 -22.18 -3.10 -11.52
N ARG A 140 -22.08 -1.98 -12.24
CA ARG A 140 -22.59 -1.81 -13.61
C ARG A 140 -21.46 -1.61 -14.62
N ALA A 141 -20.25 -1.38 -14.13
CA ALA A 141 -19.06 -1.19 -14.93
C ALA A 141 -18.57 -2.48 -15.57
N LYS A 142 -17.96 -2.33 -16.74
CA LYS A 142 -17.29 -3.40 -17.49
C LYS A 142 -15.78 -3.20 -17.41
N TRP A 143 -15.04 -4.30 -17.48
CA TRP A 143 -13.60 -4.25 -17.67
C TRP A 143 -13.29 -3.72 -19.06
N ILE A 144 -12.44 -2.70 -19.16
CA ILE A 144 -12.04 -2.07 -20.42
C ILE A 144 -10.53 -1.90 -20.53
N GLY A 145 -10.01 -1.78 -21.75
CA GLY A 145 -8.57 -1.63 -21.98
C GLY A 145 -8.23 -1.40 -23.44
N GLN A 146 -6.97 -1.66 -23.77
CA GLN A 146 -6.51 -1.85 -25.14
C GLN A 146 -5.97 -3.28 -25.24
N ASP A 147 -6.69 -4.17 -25.92
CA ASP A 147 -6.42 -5.62 -25.92
C ASP A 147 -5.35 -6.04 -26.95
N THR A 148 -4.39 -5.16 -27.21
CA THR A 148 -3.31 -5.40 -28.17
C THR A 148 -2.01 -4.73 -27.74
N MET A 149 -0.89 -5.36 -28.09
CA MET A 149 0.44 -4.75 -28.06
C MET A 149 0.68 -4.08 -29.42
N SER A 150 0.43 -2.77 -29.52
CA SER A 150 0.43 -2.04 -30.79
C SER A 150 1.68 -1.20 -31.04
N ASN A 151 2.58 -1.07 -30.05
CA ASN A 151 3.76 -0.20 -30.18
C ASN A 151 5.02 -0.99 -30.55
N PRO A 152 5.96 -0.38 -31.31
CA PRO A 152 7.23 -1.02 -31.62
C PRO A 152 8.01 -1.44 -30.37
N GLY A 153 8.51 -2.68 -30.38
CA GLY A 153 9.33 -3.24 -29.31
C GLY A 153 8.55 -3.79 -28.11
N GLU A 154 7.22 -3.69 -28.10
CA GLU A 154 6.42 -4.35 -27.06
C GLU A 154 6.56 -5.87 -27.15
N THR A 155 6.72 -6.52 -25.99
CA THR A 155 6.91 -7.97 -25.89
C THR A 155 6.49 -8.48 -24.51
N ASN A 156 5.91 -9.68 -24.50
CA ASN A 156 5.66 -10.47 -23.29
C ASN A 156 6.65 -11.64 -23.13
N LYS A 157 7.74 -11.64 -23.91
CA LYS A 157 8.79 -12.67 -23.92
C LYS A 157 10.08 -12.15 -23.29
N GLY A 158 10.79 -13.00 -22.55
CA GLY A 158 12.02 -12.63 -21.86
C GLY A 158 11.80 -11.47 -20.87
N ASN A 159 12.47 -10.35 -21.09
CA ASN A 159 12.19 -9.09 -20.38
C ASN A 159 10.99 -8.40 -21.01
N THR A 160 9.88 -8.38 -20.28
CA THR A 160 8.64 -7.81 -20.81
C THR A 160 8.76 -6.30 -20.97
N ARG A 161 8.14 -5.80 -22.03
CA ARG A 161 8.13 -4.38 -22.38
C ARG A 161 6.76 -4.03 -22.91
N LEU A 162 6.13 -3.04 -22.29
CA LEU A 162 4.80 -2.59 -22.66
C LEU A 162 4.64 -1.13 -22.22
N ALA A 163 4.08 -0.27 -23.09
CA ALA A 163 3.85 1.15 -22.81
C ALA A 163 2.88 1.35 -21.62
N ALA A 164 2.51 2.58 -21.26
CA ALA A 164 1.34 2.82 -20.40
C ALA A 164 0.07 2.98 -21.26
N ARG A 165 -1.11 2.70 -20.68
CA ARG A 165 -2.42 2.96 -21.34
C ARG A 165 -3.09 4.17 -20.72
N TYR A 166 -3.61 5.07 -21.54
CA TYR A 166 -4.32 6.27 -21.12
C TYR A 166 -5.77 6.12 -21.55
N LEU A 167 -6.70 6.20 -20.60
CA LEU A 167 -8.13 6.03 -20.82
C LEU A 167 -8.87 7.26 -20.33
N ARG A 168 -9.84 7.76 -21.10
CA ARG A 168 -10.66 8.92 -20.67
C ARG A 168 -12.14 8.76 -21.03
N LYS A 169 -13.00 9.34 -20.20
CA LYS A 169 -14.44 9.49 -20.44
C LYS A 169 -14.94 10.86 -20.00
N PRO A 170 -15.50 11.67 -20.93
CA PRO A 170 -16.24 12.86 -20.56
C PRO A 170 -17.62 12.48 -20.00
N PHE A 171 -18.13 13.29 -19.08
CA PHE A 171 -19.49 13.21 -18.57
C PHE A 171 -19.99 14.59 -18.13
N ARG A 172 -21.29 14.72 -17.87
CA ARG A 172 -21.89 16.00 -17.44
C ARG A 172 -22.58 15.88 -16.10
N ALA A 173 -22.35 16.87 -15.23
CA ALA A 173 -23.00 17.01 -13.93
C ALA A 173 -23.64 18.41 -13.84
N GLU A 174 -24.92 18.52 -14.22
CA GLU A 174 -25.64 19.81 -14.29
C GLU A 174 -26.18 20.29 -12.93
N LYS A 175 -26.51 19.34 -12.06
CA LYS A 175 -27.12 19.57 -10.76
C LYS A 175 -26.05 19.77 -9.69
N LYS A 176 -26.43 20.37 -8.57
CA LYS A 176 -25.55 20.49 -7.40
C LYS A 176 -25.25 19.09 -6.85
N VAL A 177 -23.99 18.68 -6.91
CA VAL A 177 -23.50 17.44 -6.31
C VAL A 177 -23.49 17.57 -4.80
N GLU A 178 -24.10 16.61 -4.12
CA GLU A 178 -24.04 16.45 -2.67
C GLU A 178 -22.89 15.50 -2.28
N ARG A 179 -22.73 14.41 -3.05
CA ARG A 179 -21.68 13.42 -2.83
C ARG A 179 -21.30 12.72 -4.14
N ALA A 180 -20.02 12.45 -4.35
CA ALA A 180 -19.53 11.65 -5.47
C ALA A 180 -18.42 10.69 -5.02
N VAL A 181 -18.57 9.41 -5.33
CA VAL A 181 -17.64 8.35 -4.91
C VAL A 181 -17.18 7.54 -6.11
N LEU A 182 -15.86 7.42 -6.28
CA LEU A 182 -15.23 6.61 -7.31
C LEU A 182 -14.81 5.25 -6.74
N TYR A 183 -15.33 4.19 -7.33
CA TYR A 183 -14.91 2.80 -7.12
C TYR A 183 -14.05 2.39 -8.32
N ILE A 184 -12.78 2.04 -8.10
CA ILE A 184 -11.83 1.86 -9.20
C ILE A 184 -10.82 0.74 -8.95
N SER A 185 -10.57 -0.06 -9.97
CA SER A 185 -9.49 -1.05 -10.04
C SER A 185 -8.82 -0.97 -11.41
N GLY A 186 -7.59 -0.47 -11.44
CA GLY A 186 -6.71 -0.60 -12.60
C GLY A 186 -5.74 -1.76 -12.40
N LEU A 187 -5.91 -2.84 -13.17
CA LEU A 187 -5.05 -4.01 -13.08
C LEU A 187 -3.71 -3.76 -13.78
N GLY A 188 -2.67 -4.05 -13.01
CA GLY A 188 -1.30 -3.64 -13.24
C GLY A 188 -0.92 -2.62 -12.18
N ALA A 189 -1.13 -1.35 -12.47
CA ALA A 189 -1.20 -0.25 -11.52
C ALA A 189 -1.96 0.91 -12.18
N TYR A 190 -2.48 1.88 -11.43
CA TYR A 190 -3.12 3.05 -12.04
C TYR A 190 -2.84 4.38 -11.32
N GLU A 191 -3.02 5.46 -12.08
CA GLU A 191 -3.24 6.81 -11.56
C GLU A 191 -4.55 7.35 -12.13
N ALA A 192 -5.44 7.84 -11.27
CA ALA A 192 -6.73 8.40 -11.67
C ALA A 192 -6.75 9.92 -11.52
N TYR A 193 -7.44 10.57 -12.45
CA TYR A 193 -7.55 12.02 -12.56
C TYR A 193 -9.01 12.40 -12.79
N LEU A 194 -9.46 13.45 -12.11
CA LEU A 194 -10.75 14.08 -12.38
C LEU A 194 -10.52 15.57 -12.65
N ASN A 195 -10.92 16.04 -13.82
CA ASN A 195 -10.77 17.44 -14.24
C ASN A 195 -9.32 17.97 -14.09
N GLY A 196 -8.34 17.17 -14.53
CA GLY A 196 -6.91 17.47 -14.44
C GLY A 196 -6.27 17.29 -13.06
N LYS A 197 -7.05 17.03 -12.00
CA LYS A 197 -6.53 16.82 -10.63
C LYS A 197 -6.41 15.33 -10.34
N ARG A 198 -5.33 14.92 -9.68
CA ARG A 198 -5.19 13.54 -9.16
C ARG A 198 -6.32 13.25 -8.17
N VAL A 199 -6.87 12.04 -8.24
CA VAL A 199 -7.90 11.55 -7.31
C VAL A 199 -7.31 11.25 -5.93
N SER A 200 -6.09 10.71 -5.87
CA SER A 200 -5.34 10.45 -4.65
C SER A 200 -3.84 10.65 -4.87
N ASP A 201 -3.08 10.68 -3.78
CA ASP A 201 -1.62 10.61 -3.71
C ASP A 201 -1.09 9.17 -3.65
N ASP A 202 -1.98 8.19 -3.77
CA ASP A 202 -1.63 6.78 -3.80
C ASP A 202 -0.82 6.47 -5.06
N VAL A 203 0.18 5.60 -4.92
CA VAL A 203 1.04 5.16 -6.01
C VAL A 203 1.02 3.65 -6.08
N LEU A 204 1.20 3.11 -7.29
CA LEU A 204 1.16 1.66 -7.54
C LEU A 204 -0.16 0.99 -7.07
N ALA A 205 -1.25 1.75 -7.00
CA ALA A 205 -2.57 1.25 -6.62
C ALA A 205 -3.21 0.41 -7.74
N PRO A 206 -4.12 -0.53 -7.43
CA PRO A 206 -4.45 -1.03 -6.09
C PRO A 206 -3.35 -1.94 -5.55
N THR A 207 -3.45 -2.34 -4.27
CA THR A 207 -2.54 -3.33 -3.70
C THR A 207 -2.52 -4.62 -4.53
N VAL A 208 -1.34 -5.26 -4.59
CA VAL A 208 -1.13 -6.54 -5.28
C VAL A 208 -1.98 -7.66 -4.68
N SER A 209 -2.32 -8.68 -5.46
CA SER A 209 -3.05 -9.87 -5.03
C SER A 209 -2.80 -11.04 -5.99
N TRP A 210 -3.25 -12.24 -5.60
CA TRP A 210 -3.38 -13.34 -6.54
C TRP A 210 -4.63 -13.13 -7.41
N TYR A 211 -4.49 -12.44 -8.54
CA TYR A 211 -5.60 -11.97 -9.38
C TYR A 211 -6.64 -13.02 -9.80
N PRO A 212 -6.28 -14.30 -10.04
CA PRO A 212 -7.26 -15.33 -10.36
C PRO A 212 -8.27 -15.61 -9.24
N GLU A 213 -7.90 -15.36 -7.97
CA GLU A 213 -8.79 -15.57 -6.81
C GLU A 213 -9.35 -14.27 -6.26
N LYS A 214 -8.56 -13.18 -6.29
CA LYS A 214 -8.94 -11.89 -5.69
C LYS A 214 -8.45 -10.70 -6.47
N VAL A 215 -9.32 -9.72 -6.64
CA VAL A 215 -8.98 -8.43 -7.24
C VAL A 215 -9.42 -7.30 -6.34
N TYR A 216 -8.47 -6.47 -5.92
CA TYR A 216 -8.75 -5.32 -5.06
C TYR A 216 -9.18 -4.10 -5.87
N TYR A 217 -10.16 -3.37 -5.34
CA TYR A 217 -10.53 -2.04 -5.82
C TYR A 217 -10.45 -1.01 -4.70
N ASN A 218 -10.18 0.24 -5.07
CA ASN A 218 -10.15 1.37 -4.14
C ASN A 218 -11.45 2.16 -4.20
N VAL A 219 -11.74 2.89 -3.12
CA VAL A 219 -12.93 3.75 -2.97
C VAL A 219 -12.47 5.14 -2.55
N TYR A 220 -12.78 6.14 -3.36
CA TYR A 220 -12.40 7.53 -3.09
C TYR A 220 -13.62 8.45 -3.08
N ASP A 221 -13.68 9.32 -2.08
CA ASP A 221 -14.56 10.48 -2.13
C ASP A 221 -13.96 11.52 -3.10
N VAL A 222 -14.65 11.73 -4.22
CA VAL A 222 -14.25 12.68 -5.27
C VAL A 222 -15.22 13.85 -5.37
N THR A 223 -16.11 14.02 -4.38
CA THR A 223 -17.05 15.14 -4.27
C THR A 223 -16.39 16.50 -4.54
N PRO A 224 -15.25 16.86 -3.92
CA PRO A 224 -14.62 18.18 -4.14
C PRO A 224 -13.96 18.35 -5.52
N LEU A 225 -13.86 17.28 -6.32
CA LEU A 225 -13.22 17.31 -7.64
C LEU A 225 -14.24 17.48 -8.78
N ILE A 226 -15.53 17.26 -8.52
CA ILE A 226 -16.60 17.39 -9.53
C ILE A 226 -16.92 18.87 -9.76
N GLY A 227 -16.86 19.30 -11.02
CA GLY A 227 -17.30 20.61 -11.47
C GLY A 227 -18.75 20.61 -11.95
N LYS A 228 -19.34 21.80 -12.08
CA LYS A 228 -20.64 21.98 -12.76
C LYS A 228 -20.45 21.91 -14.28
N GLY A 229 -21.33 21.16 -14.96
CA GLY A 229 -21.30 21.00 -16.41
C GLY A 229 -20.36 19.88 -16.83
N ASP A 230 -19.48 20.18 -17.79
CA ASP A 230 -18.57 19.19 -18.37
C ASP A 230 -17.48 18.78 -17.38
N ASN A 231 -17.32 17.47 -17.21
CA ASN A 231 -16.31 16.83 -16.39
C ASN A 231 -15.57 15.77 -17.22
N LEU A 232 -14.38 15.40 -16.77
CA LEU A 232 -13.63 14.28 -17.35
C LEU A 232 -13.01 13.42 -16.26
N LEU A 233 -13.23 12.10 -16.37
CA LEU A 233 -12.48 11.08 -15.66
C LEU A 233 -11.39 10.52 -16.59
N GLY A 234 -10.14 10.61 -16.18
CA GLY A 234 -8.97 10.07 -16.87
C GLY A 234 -8.24 9.06 -16.00
N VAL A 235 -7.75 7.96 -16.59
CA VAL A 235 -6.97 6.94 -15.90
C VAL A 235 -5.75 6.57 -16.74
N LYS A 236 -4.58 6.57 -16.11
CA LYS A 236 -3.34 6.04 -16.67
C LYS A 236 -3.10 4.66 -16.05
N LEU A 237 -2.86 3.63 -16.86
CA LEU A 237 -2.56 2.26 -16.44
C LEU A 237 -1.10 1.91 -16.71
N GLY A 238 -0.42 1.39 -15.69
CA GLY A 238 0.88 0.75 -15.77
C GLY A 238 0.75 -0.78 -15.77
N ASN A 239 1.88 -1.44 -15.99
CA ASN A 239 1.98 -2.89 -16.14
C ASN A 239 1.85 -3.62 -14.79
N GLY A 240 2.48 -3.05 -13.75
CA GLY A 240 2.59 -3.63 -12.42
C GLY A 240 2.88 -5.13 -12.45
N ARG A 241 2.21 -5.90 -11.61
CA ARG A 241 2.34 -7.37 -11.57
C ARG A 241 1.29 -8.12 -12.39
N TYR A 242 0.38 -7.41 -13.04
CA TYR A 242 -0.63 -8.03 -13.90
C TYR A 242 -0.05 -8.41 -15.26
N PHE A 243 0.74 -7.51 -15.86
CA PHE A 243 1.62 -7.79 -16.98
C PHE A 243 3.04 -8.03 -16.46
N GLY A 244 3.29 -9.25 -15.99
CA GLY A 244 4.49 -9.62 -15.23
C GLY A 244 5.82 -9.22 -15.87
N MET A 245 6.84 -9.01 -15.04
CA MET A 245 8.13 -8.42 -15.40
C MET A 245 9.01 -9.32 -16.29
N ARG A 246 8.75 -10.62 -16.26
CA ARG A 246 9.46 -11.68 -16.97
C ARG A 246 8.45 -12.72 -17.46
N GLU A 247 8.78 -13.43 -18.55
CA GLU A 247 7.97 -14.58 -19.04
C GLU A 247 7.94 -15.76 -18.05
N SER A 248 9.01 -15.92 -17.27
CA SER A 248 9.17 -16.94 -16.25
C SER A 248 10.24 -16.47 -15.24
N PRO A 249 10.17 -16.85 -13.95
CA PRO A 249 9.12 -17.64 -13.30
C PRO A 249 7.87 -16.83 -12.90
N THR A 250 7.83 -15.54 -13.23
CA THR A 250 6.70 -14.66 -12.87
C THR A 250 5.53 -14.86 -13.81
N MET A 251 4.31 -14.96 -13.26
CA MET A 251 3.10 -15.09 -14.06
C MET A 251 2.74 -13.79 -14.81
N ILE A 252 2.29 -13.94 -16.07
CA ILE A 252 1.65 -12.86 -16.85
C ILE A 252 0.16 -13.20 -16.94
N PHE A 253 -0.69 -12.35 -16.35
CA PHE A 253 -2.14 -12.58 -16.29
C PHE A 253 -2.86 -12.00 -17.51
N GLY A 254 -2.34 -10.91 -18.07
CA GLY A 254 -2.88 -10.28 -19.27
C GLY A 254 -2.41 -8.83 -19.41
N LEU A 255 -2.99 -8.13 -20.39
CA LEU A 255 -2.75 -6.69 -20.57
C LEU A 255 -3.48 -5.86 -19.50
N PRO A 256 -2.92 -4.68 -19.12
CA PRO A 256 -3.55 -3.77 -18.15
C PRO A 256 -4.99 -3.42 -18.54
N ARG A 257 -5.89 -3.41 -17.55
CA ARG A 257 -7.32 -3.18 -17.75
C ARG A 257 -7.96 -2.45 -16.57
N LEU A 258 -9.02 -1.70 -16.85
CA LEU A 258 -9.70 -0.81 -15.92
C LEU A 258 -11.13 -1.29 -15.65
N LEU A 259 -11.50 -1.29 -14.37
CA LEU A 259 -12.88 -1.24 -13.92
C LEU A 259 -13.08 0.05 -13.12
N ALA A 260 -14.03 0.89 -13.51
CA ALA A 260 -14.31 2.16 -12.83
C ALA A 260 -15.82 2.44 -12.78
N GLN A 261 -16.31 2.84 -11.62
CA GLN A 261 -17.69 3.28 -11.42
C GLN A 261 -17.70 4.51 -10.51
N LEU A 262 -18.20 5.63 -11.02
CA LEU A 262 -18.41 6.87 -10.28
C LEU A 262 -19.90 7.01 -9.98
N ASN A 263 -20.27 6.94 -8.71
CA ASN A 263 -21.64 7.16 -8.24
C ASN A 263 -21.76 8.62 -7.76
N ILE A 264 -22.76 9.34 -8.26
CA ILE A 264 -23.04 10.74 -7.91
C ILE A 264 -24.43 10.83 -7.27
N GLU A 265 -24.51 11.46 -6.10
CA GLU A 265 -25.74 11.82 -5.40
C GLU A 265 -25.88 13.35 -5.47
N TYR A 266 -27.02 13.84 -5.97
CA TYR A 266 -27.30 15.27 -6.09
C TYR A 266 -28.15 15.79 -4.92
N ALA A 267 -28.07 17.09 -4.67
CA ALA A 267 -28.80 17.75 -3.59
C ALA A 267 -30.34 17.67 -3.72
N ASP A 268 -30.87 17.34 -4.90
CA ASP A 268 -32.30 17.11 -5.13
C ASP A 268 -32.74 15.65 -4.89
N GLY A 269 -31.81 14.78 -4.45
CA GLY A 269 -32.04 13.36 -4.18
C GLY A 269 -31.92 12.44 -5.40
N SER A 270 -31.74 12.99 -6.61
CA SER A 270 -31.45 12.16 -7.79
C SER A 270 -30.00 11.65 -7.80
N THR A 271 -29.73 10.61 -8.59
CA THR A 271 -28.40 10.02 -8.71
C THR A 271 -27.98 9.84 -10.16
N ASP A 272 -26.68 9.73 -10.38
CA ASP A 272 -26.08 9.36 -11.66
C ASP A 272 -24.95 8.34 -11.45
N THR A 273 -24.62 7.57 -12.48
CA THR A 273 -23.58 6.54 -12.43
C THR A 273 -22.78 6.52 -13.72
N ILE A 274 -21.52 6.92 -13.64
CA ILE A 274 -20.59 6.92 -14.78
C ILE A 274 -19.72 5.67 -14.69
N VAL A 275 -19.80 4.81 -15.71
CA VAL A 275 -19.15 3.49 -15.70
C VAL A 275 -18.04 3.37 -16.73
N SER A 276 -17.09 2.46 -16.50
CA SER A 276 -16.21 1.91 -17.53
C SER A 276 -17.00 1.03 -18.49
N ASP A 277 -16.94 1.38 -19.77
CA ASP A 277 -17.67 0.74 -20.87
C ASP A 277 -17.03 1.14 -22.21
N GLU A 278 -17.63 0.71 -23.32
CA GLU A 278 -17.16 0.95 -24.68
C GLU A 278 -17.13 2.43 -25.08
N SER A 279 -17.73 3.35 -24.31
CA SER A 279 -17.73 4.79 -24.65
C SER A 279 -16.43 5.50 -24.27
N TRP A 280 -15.54 4.84 -23.54
CA TRP A 280 -14.22 5.36 -23.21
C TRP A 280 -13.32 5.43 -24.45
N ARG A 281 -12.43 6.42 -24.44
CA ARG A 281 -11.31 6.51 -25.38
C ARG A 281 -10.04 5.97 -24.75
N VAL A 282 -9.21 5.30 -25.53
CA VAL A 282 -7.93 4.74 -25.09
C VAL A 282 -6.79 5.04 -26.08
N THR A 283 -5.60 5.26 -25.54
CA THR A 283 -4.36 5.27 -26.33
C THR A 283 -3.20 4.66 -25.54
N SER A 284 -2.26 4.06 -26.26
CA SER A 284 -0.93 3.66 -25.74
C SER A 284 0.20 4.49 -26.35
N LYS A 285 -0.12 5.50 -27.15
CA LYS A 285 0.83 6.45 -27.75
C LYS A 285 1.08 7.65 -26.83
N GLY A 286 1.34 7.38 -25.55
CA GLY A 286 1.68 8.39 -24.55
C GLY A 286 3.16 8.39 -24.19
N PRO A 287 3.58 9.25 -23.24
CA PRO A 287 4.99 9.45 -22.96
C PRO A 287 5.67 8.29 -22.23
N ILE A 288 4.96 7.51 -21.42
CA ILE A 288 5.51 6.29 -20.81
C ILE A 288 5.49 5.18 -21.86
N VAL A 289 6.63 4.97 -22.52
CA VAL A 289 6.78 3.98 -23.62
C VAL A 289 7.15 2.59 -23.10
N ALA A 290 7.65 2.50 -21.86
CA ALA A 290 7.78 1.26 -21.12
C ALA A 290 7.80 1.50 -19.62
N ASN A 291 7.28 0.54 -18.85
CA ASN A 291 7.39 0.50 -17.41
C ASN A 291 7.47 -0.97 -16.96
N ASN A 292 8.45 -1.33 -16.15
CA ASN A 292 8.62 -2.70 -15.68
C ASN A 292 9.27 -2.62 -14.29
N GLU A 293 8.63 -3.22 -13.28
CA GLU A 293 9.07 -3.10 -11.88
C GLU A 293 10.56 -3.42 -11.70
N PHE A 294 11.11 -4.38 -12.46
CA PHE A 294 12.53 -4.76 -12.38
C PHE A 294 13.44 -3.92 -13.26
N ASP A 295 12.96 -3.47 -14.42
CA ASP A 295 13.82 -2.84 -15.43
C ASP A 295 13.83 -1.31 -15.36
N GLY A 296 12.74 -0.67 -14.88
CA GLY A 296 12.57 0.78 -14.80
C GLY A 296 11.54 1.34 -15.77
N GLU A 297 11.43 2.68 -15.82
CA GLU A 297 10.50 3.41 -16.67
C GLU A 297 11.23 4.19 -17.77
N GLU A 298 10.74 4.07 -19.00
CA GLU A 298 11.18 4.87 -20.14
C GLU A 298 10.10 5.88 -20.51
N TYR A 299 10.47 7.15 -20.45
CA TYR A 299 9.60 8.29 -20.68
C TYR A 299 10.10 9.13 -21.86
N ASP A 300 9.32 9.19 -22.94
CA ASP A 300 9.56 10.04 -24.08
C ASP A 300 8.67 11.29 -24.02
N ALA A 301 9.23 12.41 -23.59
CA ALA A 301 8.47 13.65 -23.42
C ALA A 301 7.98 14.25 -24.74
N ARG A 302 8.52 13.80 -25.89
CA ARG A 302 8.00 14.20 -27.22
C ARG A 302 6.60 13.66 -27.48
N LEU A 303 6.18 12.66 -26.72
CA LEU A 303 4.88 12.01 -26.80
C LEU A 303 3.93 12.44 -25.66
N GLU A 304 4.26 13.51 -24.93
CA GLU A 304 3.36 14.05 -23.92
C GLU A 304 1.98 14.35 -24.52
N LEU A 305 0.96 14.16 -23.68
CA LEU A 305 -0.44 14.40 -24.02
C LEU A 305 -0.94 15.55 -23.14
N PRO A 306 -0.65 16.83 -23.46
CA PRO A 306 -0.98 17.95 -22.58
C PRO A 306 -2.49 18.00 -22.31
N ASP A 307 -2.88 18.16 -21.04
CA ASP A 307 -4.28 18.30 -20.61
C ASP A 307 -5.23 17.16 -21.02
N TRP A 308 -4.72 15.98 -21.39
CA TRP A 308 -5.51 14.81 -21.80
C TRP A 308 -6.59 14.40 -20.79
N ASN A 309 -6.33 14.69 -19.52
CA ASN A 309 -7.18 14.42 -18.38
C ASN A 309 -8.14 15.60 -18.04
N THR A 310 -8.35 16.53 -18.97
CA THR A 310 -9.37 17.58 -18.90
C THR A 310 -10.41 17.43 -20.02
N ALA A 311 -11.62 17.99 -19.85
CA ALA A 311 -12.69 17.88 -20.84
C ALA A 311 -12.39 18.56 -22.20
N LYS A 312 -11.38 19.42 -22.28
CA LYS A 312 -11.06 20.22 -23.48
C LYS A 312 -10.12 19.51 -24.47
N TYR A 313 -9.49 18.42 -24.06
CA TYR A 313 -8.55 17.71 -24.92
C TYR A 313 -9.26 17.00 -26.08
N ASP A 314 -8.69 17.12 -27.27
CA ASP A 314 -9.17 16.49 -28.49
C ASP A 314 -8.65 15.05 -28.59
N ASP A 315 -9.55 14.08 -28.45
CA ASP A 315 -9.26 12.64 -28.51
C ASP A 315 -9.74 11.95 -29.78
N THR A 316 -9.95 12.69 -30.88
CA THR A 316 -10.39 12.08 -32.16
C THR A 316 -9.42 11.02 -32.68
N GLU A 317 -8.13 11.14 -32.36
CA GLU A 317 -7.09 10.17 -32.74
C GLU A 317 -6.98 8.98 -31.76
N TRP A 318 -7.72 8.98 -30.65
CA TRP A 318 -7.72 7.88 -29.69
C TRP A 318 -8.67 6.77 -30.15
N LEU A 319 -8.30 5.53 -29.82
CA LEU A 319 -9.14 4.38 -30.11
C LEU A 319 -10.33 4.35 -29.17
N GLN A 320 -11.38 3.63 -29.58
CA GLN A 320 -12.41 3.21 -28.65
C GLN A 320 -11.86 2.12 -27.74
N ALA A 321 -12.21 2.13 -26.45
CA ALA A 321 -11.75 1.11 -25.51
C ALA A 321 -12.37 -0.26 -25.82
N ASP A 322 -11.55 -1.31 -25.73
CA ASP A 322 -11.99 -2.70 -25.86
C ASP A 322 -12.68 -3.15 -24.57
N ILE A 323 -13.71 -4.01 -24.68
CA ILE A 323 -14.20 -4.77 -23.54
C ILE A 323 -13.24 -5.91 -23.27
N MET A 324 -12.69 -5.94 -22.05
CA MET A 324 -11.74 -6.94 -21.60
C MET A 324 -12.46 -8.04 -20.84
N GLU A 325 -11.93 -9.26 -20.89
CA GLU A 325 -12.39 -10.32 -20.01
C GLU A 325 -12.13 -9.97 -18.53
N ALA A 326 -13.02 -10.42 -17.65
CA ALA A 326 -12.80 -10.28 -16.21
C ALA A 326 -11.60 -11.15 -15.76
N PRO A 327 -10.77 -10.68 -14.81
CA PRO A 327 -9.55 -11.34 -14.34
C PRO A 327 -9.76 -12.65 -13.55
N GLY A 328 -10.99 -13.15 -13.45
CA GLY A 328 -11.38 -14.33 -12.67
C GLY A 328 -11.68 -14.05 -11.20
N GLY A 329 -10.77 -13.36 -10.50
CA GLY A 329 -10.86 -13.18 -9.05
C GLY A 329 -12.03 -12.35 -8.55
N LYS A 330 -12.41 -12.60 -7.29
CA LYS A 330 -13.49 -11.86 -6.61
C LYS A 330 -13.09 -10.41 -6.38
N LEU A 331 -13.90 -9.49 -6.91
CA LEU A 331 -13.81 -8.06 -6.61
C LEU A 331 -14.01 -7.81 -5.11
N THR A 332 -13.02 -7.20 -4.47
CA THR A 332 -12.99 -6.96 -3.03
C THR A 332 -12.51 -5.54 -2.76
N ALA A 333 -13.18 -4.80 -1.88
CA ALA A 333 -12.69 -3.49 -1.47
C ALA A 333 -11.37 -3.66 -0.71
N GLN A 334 -10.36 -2.85 -1.05
CA GLN A 334 -9.05 -2.95 -0.43
C GLN A 334 -9.14 -2.70 1.10
N PRO A 335 -8.68 -3.64 1.94
CA PRO A 335 -8.81 -3.51 3.40
C PRO A 335 -7.67 -2.70 4.04
N ASN A 336 -6.53 -2.55 3.36
CA ASN A 336 -5.35 -1.83 3.83
C ASN A 336 -5.16 -0.50 3.08
N PRO A 337 -4.45 0.48 3.68
CA PRO A 337 -4.01 1.68 2.96
C PRO A 337 -3.10 1.33 1.77
N ASN A 338 -3.10 2.18 0.73
CA ASN A 338 -2.18 2.08 -0.42
C ASN A 338 -0.75 2.52 -0.07
N ILE A 339 0.16 2.27 -1.01
CA ILE A 339 1.51 2.84 -1.01
C ILE A 339 1.43 4.33 -1.33
N THR A 340 2.22 5.15 -0.63
CA THR A 340 2.40 6.57 -0.96
C THR A 340 3.88 6.96 -0.84
N VAL A 341 4.21 8.18 -1.28
CA VAL A 341 5.46 8.81 -0.85
C VAL A 341 5.31 9.13 0.64
N GLN A 342 6.17 8.54 1.46
CA GLN A 342 6.13 8.63 2.92
C GLN A 342 7.23 9.54 3.46
N ASP A 343 8.35 9.66 2.76
CA ASP A 343 9.46 10.57 3.07
C ASP A 343 10.13 11.06 1.79
N GLU A 344 10.89 12.14 1.92
CA GLU A 344 11.75 12.68 0.87
C GLU A 344 13.20 12.79 1.38
N ILE A 345 14.17 12.37 0.54
CA ILE A 345 15.60 12.42 0.85
C ILE A 345 16.30 13.35 -0.14
N THR A 346 17.07 14.30 0.38
CA THR A 346 18.03 15.07 -0.42
C THR A 346 19.35 14.31 -0.47
N PRO A 347 19.95 14.10 -1.65
CA PRO A 347 21.25 13.44 -1.75
C PRO A 347 22.33 14.25 -1.06
N VAL A 348 23.36 13.55 -0.58
CA VAL A 348 24.45 14.14 0.22
C VAL A 348 25.71 14.42 -0.61
N HIS A 349 25.86 13.74 -1.75
CA HIS A 349 27.06 13.89 -2.57
C HIS A 349 26.80 13.57 -4.05
N ILE A 350 27.56 14.22 -4.94
CA ILE A 350 27.59 13.91 -6.37
C ILE A 350 29.03 14.00 -6.88
N THR A 351 29.47 12.97 -7.61
CA THR A 351 30.82 12.87 -8.16
C THR A 351 30.75 12.68 -9.67
N ARG A 352 31.59 13.41 -10.42
CA ARG A 352 31.77 13.19 -11.86
C ARG A 352 32.82 12.11 -12.12
N LEU A 353 32.47 11.12 -12.92
CA LEU A 353 33.37 10.07 -13.40
C LEU A 353 34.22 10.56 -14.58
N SER A 354 35.32 9.86 -14.87
CA SER A 354 36.27 10.20 -15.93
C SER A 354 35.66 10.17 -17.35
N ASP A 355 34.59 9.39 -17.56
CA ASP A 355 33.85 9.30 -18.81
C ASP A 355 32.68 10.28 -18.93
N GLY A 356 32.52 11.17 -17.94
CA GLY A 356 31.50 12.23 -17.95
C GLY A 356 30.18 11.85 -17.29
N ARG A 357 29.97 10.59 -16.88
CA ARG A 357 28.81 10.19 -16.05
C ARG A 357 28.93 10.77 -14.63
N PHE A 358 27.83 10.75 -13.88
CA PHE A 358 27.80 11.19 -12.50
C PHE A 358 27.33 10.07 -11.57
N ILE A 359 27.88 10.00 -10.36
CA ILE A 359 27.40 9.14 -9.28
C ILE A 359 26.82 10.03 -8.19
N LEU A 360 25.53 9.86 -7.92
CA LEU A 360 24.80 10.50 -6.83
C LEU A 360 24.76 9.56 -5.63
N ASP A 361 25.07 10.05 -4.43
CA ASP A 361 24.91 9.34 -3.16
C ASP A 361 23.73 9.93 -2.39
N MET A 362 22.69 9.12 -2.16
CA MET A 362 21.52 9.51 -1.37
C MET A 362 21.82 9.60 0.14
N GLY A 363 22.95 9.06 0.61
CA GLY A 363 23.34 8.97 2.02
C GLY A 363 22.59 7.89 2.81
N GLN A 364 21.60 7.24 2.19
CA GLN A 364 20.76 6.20 2.77
C GLN A 364 20.38 5.21 1.67
N ASN A 365 20.44 3.90 1.97
CA ASN A 365 19.81 2.89 1.11
C ASN A 365 18.29 2.99 1.31
N MET A 366 17.58 3.43 0.28
CA MET A 366 16.15 3.72 0.31
C MET A 366 15.43 2.94 -0.79
N VAL A 367 14.10 2.97 -0.76
CA VAL A 367 13.29 2.36 -1.81
C VAL A 367 12.24 3.34 -2.30
N GLY A 368 12.15 3.45 -3.62
CA GLY A 368 11.23 4.33 -4.33
C GLY A 368 11.88 4.79 -5.62
N TRP A 369 11.91 6.09 -5.90
CA TRP A 369 12.49 6.62 -7.12
C TRP A 369 13.19 7.96 -6.92
N LEU A 370 13.85 8.44 -7.97
CA LEU A 370 14.50 9.74 -8.03
C LEU A 370 13.61 10.73 -8.80
N GLY A 371 13.11 11.76 -8.12
CA GLY A 371 12.55 12.94 -8.77
C GLY A 371 13.67 13.89 -9.18
N VAL A 372 13.56 14.49 -10.38
CA VAL A 372 14.62 15.30 -10.98
C VAL A 372 14.11 16.65 -11.50
N ASN A 373 14.98 17.65 -11.45
CA ASN A 373 14.83 18.96 -12.10
C ASN A 373 16.13 19.30 -12.84
N LEU A 374 16.28 18.81 -14.06
CA LEU A 374 17.56 18.81 -14.79
C LEU A 374 17.46 19.60 -16.08
N LYS A 375 18.60 19.78 -16.75
CA LYS A 375 18.68 20.34 -18.10
C LYS A 375 19.06 19.23 -19.08
N GLY A 376 18.26 19.05 -20.13
CA GLY A 376 18.51 18.07 -21.18
C GLY A 376 18.56 18.70 -22.57
N LYS A 377 19.03 17.91 -23.54
CA LYS A 377 18.94 18.24 -24.97
C LYS A 377 17.81 17.46 -25.61
N GLN A 378 17.13 18.08 -26.56
CA GLN A 378 16.04 17.46 -27.30
C GLN A 378 16.45 16.11 -27.88
N GLY A 379 15.69 15.07 -27.57
CA GLY A 379 15.90 13.72 -28.10
C GLY A 379 17.13 12.98 -27.55
N GLN A 380 17.96 13.62 -26.72
CA GLN A 380 19.09 12.97 -26.05
C GLN A 380 18.62 12.33 -24.73
N PRO A 381 18.70 11.00 -24.57
CA PRO A 381 18.25 10.36 -23.34
C PRO A 381 19.10 10.77 -22.13
N VAL A 382 18.43 11.06 -21.02
CA VAL A 382 19.01 11.13 -19.68
C VAL A 382 18.69 9.83 -18.96
N THR A 383 19.72 9.08 -18.60
CA THR A 383 19.59 7.74 -17.99
C THR A 383 19.98 7.79 -16.52
N MET A 384 19.18 7.17 -15.66
CA MET A 384 19.40 7.03 -14.22
C MET A 384 19.40 5.54 -13.87
N ARG A 385 20.56 4.98 -13.52
CA ARG A 385 20.70 3.58 -13.12
C ARG A 385 21.00 3.47 -11.63
N PHE A 386 20.38 2.50 -10.97
CA PHE A 386 20.35 2.44 -9.50
C PHE A 386 21.21 1.30 -8.94
N ALA A 387 21.81 1.48 -7.75
CA ALA A 387 22.47 0.42 -7.01
C ALA A 387 22.51 0.69 -5.49
N GLU A 388 22.67 -0.37 -4.70
CA GLU A 388 22.82 -0.26 -3.23
C GLU A 388 24.25 0.06 -2.80
N THR A 389 25.25 -0.35 -3.60
CA THR A 389 26.68 -0.24 -3.28
C THR A 389 27.51 0.12 -4.51
N LEU A 390 28.76 0.50 -4.28
CA LEU A 390 29.75 0.83 -5.32
C LEU A 390 30.86 -0.22 -5.36
N ASN A 391 31.45 -0.38 -6.54
CA ASN A 391 32.73 -1.04 -6.73
C ASN A 391 33.88 -0.21 -6.14
N ALA A 392 35.06 -0.81 -6.01
CA ALA A 392 36.26 -0.12 -5.52
C ALA A 392 36.69 1.06 -6.42
N ASP A 393 36.32 1.06 -7.70
CA ASP A 393 36.57 2.14 -8.65
C ASP A 393 35.46 3.23 -8.66
N SER A 394 34.55 3.18 -7.68
CA SER A 394 33.39 4.08 -7.54
C SER A 394 32.30 3.96 -8.61
N THR A 395 32.36 2.97 -9.50
CA THR A 395 31.24 2.63 -10.38
C THR A 395 30.16 1.82 -9.63
N LEU A 396 28.95 1.72 -10.18
CA LEU A 396 27.87 0.95 -9.54
C LEU A 396 28.22 -0.56 -9.46
N TYR A 397 28.02 -1.16 -8.29
CA TYR A 397 28.01 -2.62 -8.16
C TYR A 397 26.61 -3.17 -8.48
N THR A 398 26.48 -3.92 -9.58
CA THR A 398 25.18 -4.39 -10.09
C THR A 398 25.06 -5.92 -10.17
N ALA A 399 26.06 -6.68 -9.73
CA ALA A 399 26.02 -8.14 -9.87
C ALA A 399 24.91 -8.78 -9.01
N ASN A 400 24.62 -8.21 -7.83
CA ASN A 400 23.55 -8.66 -6.94
C ASN A 400 22.13 -8.41 -7.50
N LEU A 401 21.99 -7.55 -8.51
CA LEU A 401 20.72 -7.23 -9.15
C LEU A 401 20.25 -8.30 -10.15
N ARG A 402 21.13 -9.25 -10.49
CA ARG A 402 20.88 -10.34 -11.44
C ARG A 402 20.39 -9.79 -12.79
N SER A 403 19.18 -10.12 -13.24
CA SER A 403 18.65 -9.66 -14.54
C SER A 403 17.93 -8.32 -14.48
N ALA A 404 17.69 -7.75 -13.29
CA ALA A 404 17.01 -6.47 -13.14
C ALA A 404 17.87 -5.34 -13.71
N LYS A 405 17.33 -4.56 -14.66
CA LYS A 405 18.07 -3.45 -15.26
C LYS A 405 18.14 -2.22 -14.34
N VAL A 406 17.10 -2.00 -13.52
CA VAL A 406 16.96 -0.86 -12.59
C VAL A 406 17.41 0.46 -13.22
N THR A 407 16.81 0.81 -14.35
CA THR A 407 17.22 1.95 -15.15
C THR A 407 16.01 2.75 -15.62
N ASP A 408 15.96 4.00 -15.21
CA ASP A 408 14.98 4.97 -15.66
C ASP A 408 15.58 5.82 -16.79
N VAL A 409 14.77 6.14 -17.80
CA VAL A 409 15.20 6.93 -18.98
C VAL A 409 14.20 8.03 -19.26
N TYR A 410 14.66 9.27 -19.33
CA TYR A 410 13.88 10.42 -19.79
C TYR A 410 14.43 10.97 -21.11
N ILE A 411 13.58 11.14 -22.11
CA ILE A 411 13.95 11.73 -23.42
C ILE A 411 13.29 13.12 -23.52
N PRO A 412 14.06 14.21 -23.44
CA PRO A 412 13.53 15.57 -23.48
C PRO A 412 12.85 15.91 -24.81
N ALA A 413 11.71 16.61 -24.73
CA ALA A 413 10.98 17.11 -25.90
C ALA A 413 11.65 18.32 -26.59
N LYS A 414 12.48 19.04 -25.84
CA LYS A 414 13.15 20.29 -26.22
C LYS A 414 14.42 20.47 -25.40
N ASP A 415 15.30 21.36 -25.85
CA ASP A 415 16.44 21.79 -25.06
C ASP A 415 16.00 22.57 -23.81
N GLY A 416 16.75 22.40 -22.73
CA GLY A 416 16.59 23.18 -21.50
C GLY A 416 16.05 22.37 -20.32
N ALA A 417 15.43 23.07 -19.38
CA ALA A 417 15.00 22.50 -18.11
C ALA A 417 13.78 21.58 -18.27
N PHE A 418 13.78 20.47 -17.53
CA PHE A 418 12.65 19.57 -17.37
C PHE A 418 12.53 19.11 -15.92
N ARG A 419 11.31 18.78 -15.50
CA ARG A 419 11.01 18.13 -14.22
C ARG A 419 10.34 16.80 -14.49
N TRP A 420 10.81 15.74 -13.84
CA TRP A 420 10.30 14.41 -14.09
C TRP A 420 10.45 13.49 -12.87
N GLU A 421 9.54 12.54 -12.74
CA GLU A 421 9.64 11.37 -11.86
C GLU A 421 8.83 10.22 -12.48
N PRO A 422 9.24 8.95 -12.29
CA PRO A 422 8.52 7.80 -12.84
C PRO A 422 7.17 7.59 -12.14
N SER A 423 6.27 6.84 -12.79
CA SER A 423 4.91 6.60 -12.28
C SER A 423 4.66 5.17 -11.80
N PHE A 424 5.24 4.17 -12.48
CA PHE A 424 4.85 2.77 -12.30
C PHE A 424 5.99 1.82 -11.93
N VAL A 425 7.09 2.35 -11.40
CA VAL A 425 8.25 1.57 -10.98
C VAL A 425 8.80 2.05 -9.64
N PHE A 426 9.68 1.24 -9.07
CA PHE A 426 10.48 1.59 -7.90
C PHE A 426 11.79 0.79 -7.93
N HIS A 427 12.78 1.30 -7.20
CA HIS A 427 14.12 0.73 -7.09
C HIS A 427 14.55 0.73 -5.62
N GLY A 428 15.33 -0.26 -5.20
CA GLY A 428 16.09 -0.23 -3.94
C GLY A 428 17.52 0.24 -4.20
N PHE A 429 17.91 1.37 -3.61
CA PHE A 429 19.17 2.04 -3.95
C PHE A 429 19.66 3.03 -2.90
N ARG A 430 20.97 3.22 -2.88
CA ARG A 430 21.65 4.37 -2.27
C ARG A 430 22.32 5.24 -3.33
N PHE A 431 22.81 4.62 -4.40
CA PHE A 431 23.58 5.29 -5.43
C PHE A 431 22.83 5.32 -6.75
N VAL A 432 22.98 6.43 -7.48
CA VAL A 432 22.42 6.61 -8.82
C VAL A 432 23.51 7.03 -9.78
N GLU A 433 23.70 6.28 -10.86
CA GLU A 433 24.53 6.69 -11.99
C GLU A 433 23.68 7.47 -13.00
N ILE A 434 24.12 8.67 -13.35
CA ILE A 434 23.42 9.57 -14.25
C ILE A 434 24.28 9.82 -15.49
N ALA A 435 23.67 9.59 -16.66
CA ALA A 435 24.28 9.82 -17.97
C ALA A 435 23.41 10.72 -18.84
N GLY A 436 24.00 11.33 -19.87
CA GLY A 436 23.28 12.16 -20.85
C GLY A 436 23.15 13.65 -20.49
N LEU A 437 23.94 14.14 -19.53
CA LEU A 437 24.01 15.54 -19.14
C LEU A 437 25.35 16.17 -19.57
N ASP A 438 25.33 17.42 -20.00
CA ASP A 438 26.56 18.16 -20.38
C ASP A 438 27.29 18.75 -19.15
N GLU A 439 26.53 19.14 -18.14
CA GLU A 439 27.00 19.84 -16.95
C GLU A 439 26.64 19.05 -15.70
N GLN A 440 27.43 19.24 -14.63
CA GLN A 440 27.15 18.62 -13.34
C GLN A 440 25.94 19.30 -12.69
N PRO A 441 24.87 18.54 -12.37
CA PRO A 441 23.71 19.07 -11.65
C PRO A 441 24.01 19.34 -10.17
N SER A 442 23.17 20.18 -9.55
CA SER A 442 23.18 20.44 -8.11
C SER A 442 22.50 19.31 -7.34
N LEU A 443 22.87 19.10 -6.07
CA LEU A 443 22.15 18.16 -5.19
C LEU A 443 20.67 18.55 -5.02
N SER A 444 20.35 19.84 -5.10
CA SER A 444 18.98 20.36 -5.03
C SER A 444 18.12 20.02 -6.26
N ASP A 445 18.75 19.54 -7.33
CA ASP A 445 18.05 19.14 -8.56
C ASP A 445 17.46 17.73 -8.43
N PHE A 446 17.65 17.09 -7.27
CA PHE A 446 17.28 15.71 -7.01
C PHE A 446 16.47 15.59 -5.73
N THR A 447 15.52 14.66 -5.73
CA THR A 447 14.79 14.28 -4.53
C THR A 447 14.49 12.79 -4.57
N GLY A 448 15.03 12.03 -3.62
CA GLY A 448 14.63 10.63 -3.43
C GLY A 448 13.24 10.57 -2.82
N LYS A 449 12.28 9.95 -3.50
CA LYS A 449 10.94 9.71 -3.00
C LYS A 449 10.90 8.34 -2.34
N VAL A 450 10.78 8.29 -1.01
CA VAL A 450 10.72 7.02 -0.26
C VAL A 450 9.28 6.55 -0.23
N ILE A 451 9.02 5.33 -0.70
CA ILE A 451 7.66 4.77 -0.78
C ILE A 451 7.52 3.48 0.01
N TYR A 452 6.35 3.30 0.62
CA TYR A 452 5.84 2.04 1.18
C TYR A 452 4.36 2.24 1.56
N ASP A 453 3.67 1.18 1.96
CA ASP A 453 2.28 1.25 2.43
C ASP A 453 2.10 2.34 3.49
N ARG A 454 1.04 3.15 3.36
CA ARG A 454 0.73 4.22 4.29
C ARG A 454 0.45 3.63 5.67
N MET A 455 1.38 3.85 6.60
CA MET A 455 1.28 3.40 7.98
C MET A 455 2.05 4.33 8.92
N GLN A 456 1.65 4.36 10.19
CA GLN A 456 2.33 5.18 11.19
C GLN A 456 3.58 4.46 11.73
N THR A 457 4.63 5.22 12.02
CA THR A 457 5.71 4.75 12.91
C THR A 457 5.21 4.89 14.36
N THR A 458 4.98 3.76 15.01
CA THR A 458 4.45 3.68 16.38
C THR A 458 5.53 3.39 17.42
N GLY A 459 6.67 2.83 17.00
CA GLY A 459 7.82 2.54 17.86
C GLY A 459 8.95 3.54 17.74
N ARG A 460 9.58 3.85 18.88
CA ARG A 460 10.85 4.57 18.95
C ARG A 460 11.77 3.88 19.95
N PHE A 461 13.06 3.86 19.63
CA PHE A 461 14.07 3.23 20.46
C PHE A 461 15.36 4.05 20.43
N GLU A 462 15.94 4.27 21.60
CA GLU A 462 17.22 4.96 21.77
C GLU A 462 17.91 4.46 23.03
N THR A 463 19.24 4.36 22.96
CA THR A 463 20.12 3.98 24.07
C THR A 463 21.32 4.91 24.13
N SER A 464 22.14 4.78 25.18
CA SER A 464 23.44 5.45 25.27
C SER A 464 24.52 4.84 24.35
N ASN A 465 24.23 3.74 23.64
CA ASN A 465 25.18 3.08 22.75
C ASN A 465 24.83 3.37 21.27
N GLU A 466 25.69 4.16 20.62
CA GLU A 466 25.51 4.58 19.23
C GLU A 466 25.41 3.41 18.24
N LEU A 467 26.14 2.31 18.48
CA LEU A 467 26.08 1.13 17.62
C LEU A 467 24.71 0.47 17.65
N ILE A 468 24.10 0.36 18.83
CA ILE A 468 22.77 -0.23 18.98
C ILE A 468 21.72 0.70 18.33
N ASN A 469 21.87 2.02 18.51
CA ASN A 469 20.99 2.99 17.86
C ASN A 469 21.10 2.90 16.32
N GLN A 470 22.30 2.73 15.79
CA GLN A 470 22.52 2.53 14.35
C GLN A 470 21.95 1.19 13.87
N LEU A 471 22.05 0.11 14.66
CA LEU A 471 21.42 -1.16 14.33
C LEU A 471 19.90 -1.04 14.24
N PHE A 472 19.27 -0.38 15.21
CA PHE A 472 17.83 -0.09 15.16
C PHE A 472 17.47 0.76 13.93
N LYS A 473 18.27 1.79 13.62
CA LYS A 473 18.07 2.61 12.41
C LYS A 473 18.18 1.79 11.12
N ASN A 474 19.12 0.87 11.04
CA ASN A 474 19.25 -0.05 9.90
C ASN A 474 18.03 -0.96 9.79
N ALA A 475 17.54 -1.51 10.90
CA ALA A 475 16.32 -2.31 10.92
C ALA A 475 15.10 -1.48 10.49
N TYR A 476 14.93 -0.27 11.01
CA TYR A 476 13.88 0.67 10.61
C TYR A 476 13.85 0.88 9.10
N TRP A 477 15.00 1.16 8.48
CA TRP A 477 15.10 1.31 7.02
C TRP A 477 14.88 0.01 6.27
N GLY A 478 15.41 -1.12 6.74
CA GLY A 478 15.24 -2.42 6.10
C GLY A 478 13.78 -2.90 6.09
N ILE A 479 13.08 -2.72 7.20
CA ILE A 479 11.66 -3.10 7.35
C ILE A 479 10.80 -2.27 6.40
N ARG A 480 10.84 -0.94 6.51
CA ARG A 480 10.02 -0.05 5.66
C ARG A 480 10.36 -0.16 4.17
N SER A 481 11.57 -0.60 3.83
CA SER A 481 12.01 -0.86 2.45
C SER A 481 11.38 -2.11 1.85
N ASN A 482 10.64 -2.91 2.61
CA ASN A 482 10.05 -4.16 2.14
C ASN A 482 8.52 -4.25 2.23
N TYR A 483 7.77 -3.22 2.61
CA TYR A 483 6.29 -3.17 2.50
C TYR A 483 5.77 -2.59 1.17
N ARG A 484 5.17 -3.41 0.32
CA ARG A 484 4.57 -3.00 -0.98
C ARG A 484 3.24 -3.71 -1.25
N GLY A 485 2.29 -3.55 -0.33
CA GLY A 485 1.04 -4.33 -0.32
C GLY A 485 1.25 -5.78 0.14
N MET A 486 2.49 -6.17 0.41
CA MET A 486 2.97 -7.40 1.04
C MET A 486 4.39 -7.14 1.58
N PRO A 487 4.87 -7.92 2.56
CA PRO A 487 6.28 -7.89 2.96
C PRO A 487 7.16 -8.64 1.96
N THR A 488 8.06 -7.94 1.26
CA THR A 488 9.04 -8.53 0.33
C THR A 488 10.31 -9.01 1.02
N ASP A 489 11.03 -9.93 0.39
CA ASP A 489 12.39 -10.34 0.78
C ASP A 489 13.40 -9.21 0.58
N CYS A 490 13.36 -8.61 -0.61
CA CYS A 490 14.26 -7.55 -1.01
C CYS A 490 13.62 -6.63 -2.05
N PRO A 491 14.03 -5.34 -2.13
CA PRO A 491 13.36 -4.37 -3.00
C PRO A 491 14.09 -4.06 -4.32
N GLN A 492 15.30 -4.57 -4.53
CA GLN A 492 16.23 -4.11 -5.57
C GLN A 492 16.34 -5.04 -6.80
N ARG A 493 16.43 -6.36 -6.59
CA ARG A 493 16.72 -7.32 -7.68
C ARG A 493 15.46 -7.85 -8.36
N ASP A 494 15.61 -8.77 -9.30
CA ASP A 494 14.55 -9.44 -10.07
C ASP A 494 13.80 -10.53 -9.26
N GLU A 495 13.41 -10.20 -8.03
CA GLU A 495 12.74 -11.11 -7.09
C GLU A 495 11.55 -10.40 -6.43
N ARG A 496 11.77 -9.67 -5.33
CA ARG A 496 10.76 -8.80 -4.68
C ARG A 496 9.49 -9.57 -4.34
N GLN A 497 9.62 -10.77 -3.82
CA GLN A 497 8.52 -11.69 -3.57
C GLN A 497 8.14 -11.70 -2.09
N GLY A 498 6.88 -12.02 -1.81
CA GLY A 498 6.39 -12.17 -0.44
C GLY A 498 6.79 -13.51 0.16
N TRP A 499 8.10 -13.73 0.35
CA TRP A 499 8.64 -14.95 0.95
C TRP A 499 8.16 -15.11 2.39
N LEU A 500 7.53 -16.25 2.70
CA LEU A 500 6.90 -16.48 4.00
C LEU A 500 7.93 -16.62 5.12
N GLY A 501 9.01 -17.39 4.88
CA GLY A 501 10.07 -17.64 5.87
C GLY A 501 10.69 -16.37 6.46
N ASP A 502 10.77 -15.30 5.67
CA ASP A 502 11.35 -14.02 6.05
C ASP A 502 10.59 -13.30 7.18
N ARG A 503 9.34 -13.70 7.47
CA ARG A 503 8.44 -12.99 8.39
C ARG A 503 7.84 -13.84 9.49
N VAL A 504 8.28 -15.09 9.67
CA VAL A 504 7.78 -15.97 10.74
C VAL A 504 7.89 -15.28 12.10
N THR A 505 9.09 -15.04 12.60
CA THR A 505 9.29 -14.28 13.86
C THR A 505 9.48 -12.78 13.61
N GLY A 506 9.90 -12.40 12.41
CA GLY A 506 10.14 -11.00 12.03
C GLY A 506 8.92 -10.10 12.22
N CYS A 507 7.70 -10.62 11.93
CA CYS A 507 6.46 -9.85 12.06
C CYS A 507 6.25 -9.24 13.46
N PHE A 508 6.69 -9.92 14.52
CA PHE A 508 6.57 -9.40 15.90
C PHE A 508 7.45 -8.19 16.15
N GLY A 509 8.71 -8.22 15.67
CA GLY A 509 9.65 -7.11 15.81
C GLY A 509 9.18 -5.90 15.00
N GLU A 510 8.68 -6.15 13.80
CA GLU A 510 8.17 -5.13 12.90
C GLU A 510 6.97 -4.36 13.45
N ALA A 511 6.03 -5.06 14.07
CA ALA A 511 4.84 -4.48 14.68
C ALA A 511 5.12 -3.65 15.95
N PHE A 512 6.32 -3.74 16.54
CA PHE A 512 6.76 -2.76 17.54
C PHE A 512 7.19 -1.43 16.91
N VAL A 513 7.53 -1.41 15.62
CA VAL A 513 8.06 -0.21 14.94
C VAL A 513 6.98 0.50 14.13
N PHE A 514 6.12 -0.24 13.43
CA PHE A 514 5.11 0.30 12.52
C PHE A 514 3.70 -0.24 12.83
N ASP A 515 2.67 0.58 12.61
CA ASP A 515 1.24 0.19 12.63
C ASP A 515 0.90 -0.63 11.38
N ASN A 516 1.41 -1.86 11.32
CA ASN A 516 1.37 -2.74 10.16
C ASN A 516 0.22 -3.77 10.20
N ALA A 517 -0.73 -3.63 11.13
CA ALA A 517 -1.82 -4.59 11.32
C ALA A 517 -2.63 -4.85 10.05
N LEU A 518 -3.03 -3.79 9.35
CA LEU A 518 -3.86 -3.91 8.14
C LEU A 518 -3.10 -4.55 6.97
N LEU A 519 -1.80 -4.26 6.84
CA LEU A 519 -0.94 -4.91 5.84
C LEU A 519 -0.86 -6.41 6.09
N TYR A 520 -0.57 -6.81 7.33
CA TYR A 520 -0.49 -8.23 7.69
C TYR A 520 -1.82 -8.93 7.60
N ALA A 521 -2.92 -8.34 8.09
CA ALA A 521 -4.26 -8.92 7.98
C ALA A 521 -4.65 -9.17 6.52
N LYS A 522 -4.30 -8.25 5.62
CA LYS A 522 -4.48 -8.43 4.18
C LYS A 522 -3.57 -9.54 3.63
N TRP A 523 -2.31 -9.59 4.04
CA TRP A 523 -1.37 -10.60 3.56
C TRP A 523 -1.75 -12.02 3.99
N LEU A 524 -2.36 -12.20 5.17
CA LEU A 524 -2.91 -13.51 5.56
C LEU A 524 -4.00 -13.98 4.60
N GLN A 525 -4.81 -13.06 4.06
CA GLN A 525 -5.75 -13.39 3.01
C GLN A 525 -5.04 -13.80 1.71
N ASP A 526 -3.94 -13.14 1.33
CA ASP A 526 -3.17 -13.55 0.15
C ASP A 526 -2.56 -14.95 0.32
N ILE A 527 -2.11 -15.30 1.53
CA ILE A 527 -1.59 -16.63 1.87
C ILE A 527 -2.69 -17.68 1.69
N GLU A 528 -3.90 -17.43 2.19
CA GLU A 528 -5.05 -18.30 1.95
C GLU A 528 -5.38 -18.44 0.46
N ASP A 529 -5.41 -17.31 -0.27
CA ASP A 529 -5.68 -17.29 -1.71
C ASP A 529 -4.56 -17.98 -2.53
N SER A 530 -3.39 -18.19 -1.92
CA SER A 530 -2.25 -18.93 -2.48
C SER A 530 -2.21 -20.41 -2.07
N GLN A 531 -3.16 -20.88 -1.24
CA GLN A 531 -3.21 -22.28 -0.81
C GLN A 531 -3.70 -23.19 -1.95
N SER A 532 -3.06 -24.35 -2.11
CA SER A 532 -3.47 -25.36 -3.08
C SER A 532 -4.81 -26.03 -2.68
N PRO A 533 -5.52 -26.65 -3.64
CA PRO A 533 -6.69 -27.48 -3.34
C PRO A 533 -6.42 -28.59 -2.32
N GLU A 534 -5.22 -29.17 -2.34
CA GLU A 534 -4.77 -30.22 -1.42
C GLU A 534 -4.47 -29.70 -0.01
N GLY A 535 -4.23 -28.40 0.13
CA GLY A 535 -3.95 -27.74 1.41
C GLY A 535 -2.52 -27.21 1.56
N ASP A 536 -1.65 -27.41 0.58
CA ASP A 536 -0.27 -26.91 0.62
C ASP A 536 -0.23 -25.38 0.48
N ILE A 537 0.75 -24.73 1.10
CA ILE A 537 0.92 -23.27 1.04
C ILE A 537 2.20 -22.97 0.26
N SER A 538 2.10 -22.04 -0.69
CA SER A 538 3.26 -21.59 -1.46
C SER A 538 4.24 -20.82 -0.56
N ASP A 539 5.54 -21.05 -0.71
CA ASP A 539 6.57 -20.33 0.07
C ASP A 539 6.64 -18.82 -0.23
N VAL A 540 5.99 -18.41 -1.31
CA VAL A 540 5.78 -17.03 -1.73
C VAL A 540 4.28 -16.72 -1.80
N SER A 541 3.86 -15.60 -1.22
CA SER A 541 2.49 -15.09 -1.30
C SER A 541 2.42 -13.57 -1.56
N PRO A 542 1.64 -13.09 -2.55
CA PRO A 542 0.89 -13.87 -3.55
C PRO A 542 1.81 -14.75 -4.40
N ARG A 543 1.33 -15.92 -4.80
CA ARG A 543 2.11 -16.97 -5.50
C ARG A 543 2.49 -16.68 -6.95
N TYR A 544 2.97 -15.47 -7.23
CA TYR A 544 3.54 -15.10 -8.54
C TYR A 544 4.68 -16.02 -8.96
N TRP A 545 5.46 -16.48 -7.97
CA TRP A 545 6.24 -17.70 -8.06
C TRP A 545 5.47 -18.77 -7.29
N THR A 546 4.97 -19.78 -8.01
CA THR A 546 4.21 -20.87 -7.38
C THR A 546 5.19 -21.95 -6.94
N ILE A 547 5.49 -22.01 -5.64
CA ILE A 547 6.50 -22.90 -5.05
C ILE A 547 5.86 -23.69 -3.91
N TYR A 548 5.47 -24.93 -4.20
CA TYR A 548 4.85 -25.85 -3.23
C TYR A 548 5.87 -26.89 -2.78
N ASP A 549 6.70 -26.50 -1.82
CA ASP A 549 7.77 -27.36 -1.32
C ASP A 549 7.33 -28.25 -0.17
N LYS A 550 6.05 -28.23 0.24
CA LYS A 550 5.53 -29.01 1.37
C LYS A 550 6.39 -28.82 2.63
N ASP A 551 6.95 -27.63 2.77
CA ASP A 551 7.71 -27.19 3.94
C ASP A 551 6.73 -26.63 4.99
N VAL A 552 7.10 -26.71 6.25
CA VAL A 552 6.34 -26.10 7.36
C VAL A 552 7.02 -24.85 7.89
N THR A 553 8.35 -24.75 7.78
CA THR A 553 9.14 -23.72 8.43
C THR A 553 8.92 -22.34 7.77
N TRP A 554 8.73 -22.29 6.45
CA TRP A 554 8.39 -21.07 5.71
C TRP A 554 6.90 -20.68 5.86
N PRO A 555 5.92 -21.57 5.57
CA PRO A 555 4.50 -21.27 5.75
C PRO A 555 4.05 -20.99 7.19
N ALA A 556 4.89 -21.28 8.20
CA ALA A 556 4.64 -20.92 9.60
C ALA A 556 4.31 -19.42 9.79
N ALA A 557 4.75 -18.55 8.88
CA ALA A 557 4.40 -17.12 8.90
C ALA A 557 2.89 -16.87 8.92
N TYR A 558 2.08 -17.72 8.30
CA TYR A 558 0.62 -17.61 8.31
C TYR A 558 0.07 -17.61 9.75
N PHE A 559 0.59 -18.49 10.58
CA PHE A 559 0.16 -18.67 11.97
C PHE A 559 0.78 -17.60 12.88
N TYR A 560 2.07 -17.33 12.70
CA TYR A 560 2.79 -16.38 13.54
C TYR A 560 2.31 -14.94 13.31
N ALA A 561 2.00 -14.55 12.07
CA ALA A 561 1.41 -13.25 11.78
C ALA A 561 -0.02 -13.14 12.33
N ALA A 562 -0.84 -14.19 12.26
CA ALA A 562 -2.16 -14.19 12.90
C ALA A 562 -2.07 -14.05 14.43
N LYS A 563 -1.12 -14.75 15.04
CA LYS A 563 -0.80 -14.64 16.46
C LYS A 563 -0.27 -13.24 16.82
N MET A 564 0.53 -12.64 15.95
CA MET A 564 1.03 -11.27 16.10
C MET A 564 -0.14 -10.27 16.13
N LEU A 565 -1.06 -10.36 15.16
CA LEU A 565 -2.26 -9.52 15.09
C LEU A 565 -3.12 -9.64 16.35
N TRP A 566 -3.32 -10.87 16.83
CA TRP A 566 -4.03 -11.09 18.08
C TRP A 566 -3.30 -10.52 19.29
N ARG A 567 -2.00 -10.81 19.46
CA ARG A 567 -1.28 -10.47 20.69
C ARG A 567 -0.88 -9.00 20.81
N GLN A 568 -0.56 -8.34 19.70
CA GLN A 568 -0.07 -6.95 19.72
C GLN A 568 -1.17 -5.94 19.39
N TYR A 569 -2.18 -6.32 18.59
CA TYR A 569 -3.28 -5.42 18.20
C TYR A 569 -4.64 -5.81 18.82
N GLY A 570 -4.73 -6.96 19.50
CA GLY A 570 -5.99 -7.46 20.03
C GLY A 570 -6.94 -8.01 18.95
N ASP A 571 -6.48 -8.16 17.70
CA ASP A 571 -7.34 -8.58 16.60
C ASP A 571 -7.39 -10.10 16.46
N MET A 572 -8.51 -10.69 16.92
CA MET A 572 -8.78 -12.13 16.81
C MET A 572 -9.43 -12.51 15.47
N GLU A 573 -9.91 -11.55 14.67
CA GLU A 573 -10.64 -11.83 13.44
C GLU A 573 -9.81 -12.63 12.42
N PRO A 574 -8.52 -12.32 12.18
CA PRO A 574 -7.68 -13.12 11.28
C PRO A 574 -7.57 -14.58 11.71
N VAL A 575 -7.44 -14.85 13.02
CA VAL A 575 -7.40 -16.23 13.54
C VAL A 575 -8.72 -16.94 13.23
N LYS A 576 -9.86 -16.31 13.52
CA LYS A 576 -11.19 -16.90 13.28
C LYS A 576 -11.45 -17.17 11.80
N ARG A 577 -11.13 -16.19 10.95
CA ARG A 577 -11.34 -16.26 9.50
C ARG A 577 -10.54 -17.37 8.85
N HIS A 578 -9.27 -17.46 9.21
CA HIS A 578 -8.30 -18.31 8.51
C HIS A 578 -8.12 -19.69 9.15
N TYR A 579 -8.74 -19.96 10.31
CA TYR A 579 -8.59 -21.21 11.05
C TYR A 579 -8.82 -22.46 10.19
N ALA A 580 -9.84 -22.46 9.33
CA ALA A 580 -10.14 -23.60 8.47
C ALA A 580 -9.02 -23.88 7.45
N SER A 581 -8.46 -22.84 6.84
CA SER A 581 -7.34 -22.93 5.89
C SER A 581 -6.05 -23.36 6.59
N MET A 582 -5.74 -22.76 7.74
CA MET A 582 -4.60 -23.13 8.59
C MET A 582 -4.65 -24.60 9.02
N LYS A 583 -5.82 -25.07 9.46
CA LYS A 583 -6.03 -26.46 9.83
C LYS A 583 -5.81 -27.40 8.65
N ARG A 584 -6.37 -27.08 7.48
CA ARG A 584 -6.15 -27.87 6.25
C ARG A 584 -4.67 -28.00 5.90
N PHE A 585 -3.89 -26.94 6.07
CA PHE A 585 -2.44 -26.98 5.84
C PHE A 585 -1.74 -27.96 6.80
N LEU A 586 -1.99 -27.85 8.10
CA LEU A 586 -1.36 -28.75 9.08
C LEU A 586 -1.76 -30.22 8.85
N GLU A 587 -3.02 -30.49 8.56
CA GLU A 587 -3.52 -31.83 8.21
C GLU A 587 -2.83 -32.36 6.93
N HIS A 588 -2.67 -31.52 5.91
CA HIS A 588 -1.98 -31.89 4.68
C HIS A 588 -0.50 -32.22 4.92
N ILE A 589 0.24 -31.33 5.59
CA ILE A 589 1.67 -31.53 5.89
C ILE A 589 1.88 -32.78 6.74
N GLN A 590 1.02 -33.00 7.73
CA GLN A 590 1.04 -34.23 8.54
C GLN A 590 0.88 -35.47 7.65
N GLN A 591 -0.08 -35.46 6.72
CA GLN A 591 -0.34 -36.59 5.82
C GLN A 591 0.83 -36.89 4.88
N VAL A 592 1.50 -35.87 4.35
CA VAL A 592 2.49 -36.04 3.27
C VAL A 592 3.93 -36.10 3.74
N SER A 593 4.24 -35.68 4.98
CA SER A 593 5.64 -35.53 5.45
C SER A 593 5.93 -36.11 6.84
N MET A 594 4.92 -36.51 7.63
CA MET A 594 5.14 -37.03 8.99
C MET A 594 5.41 -38.54 9.00
N GLN A 595 6.45 -38.96 9.73
CA GLN A 595 6.78 -40.34 10.05
C GLN A 595 7.18 -40.44 11.51
N ASP A 596 6.56 -41.34 12.28
CA ASP A 596 6.85 -41.53 13.71
C ASP A 596 6.90 -40.22 14.52
N TYR A 597 5.93 -39.32 14.28
CA TYR A 597 5.82 -37.99 14.90
C TYR A 597 6.94 -36.99 14.53
N ILE A 598 7.70 -37.28 13.47
CA ILE A 598 8.76 -36.42 12.93
C ILE A 598 8.35 -35.95 11.53
N LEU A 599 8.38 -34.63 11.30
CA LEU A 599 8.31 -34.10 9.94
C LEU A 599 9.67 -34.24 9.28
N THR A 600 9.72 -35.02 8.21
CA THR A 600 10.98 -35.40 7.54
C THR A 600 11.36 -34.47 6.39
N LYS A 601 10.48 -33.53 6.03
CA LYS A 601 10.68 -32.61 4.92
C LYS A 601 10.95 -31.19 5.43
N ASP A 602 11.97 -30.58 4.86
CA ASP A 602 12.44 -29.22 5.08
C ASP A 602 13.25 -28.85 3.83
N THR A 603 12.96 -27.71 3.22
CA THR A 603 13.62 -27.34 1.95
C THR A 603 14.75 -26.34 2.18
N TYR A 604 14.50 -25.35 3.03
CA TYR A 604 15.40 -24.21 3.19
C TYR A 604 16.13 -24.23 4.56
N GLY A 605 15.49 -24.76 5.61
CA GLY A 605 16.10 -25.00 6.91
C GLY A 605 16.55 -23.74 7.66
N ASP A 606 17.81 -23.70 8.10
CA ASP A 606 18.37 -22.53 8.78
C ASP A 606 19.07 -21.63 7.74
N TRP A 607 18.24 -20.91 6.99
CA TRP A 607 18.67 -20.18 5.80
C TRP A 607 19.71 -19.09 6.14
N CYS A 608 20.79 -19.03 5.36
CA CYS A 608 21.92 -18.10 5.55
C CYS A 608 22.66 -18.22 6.91
N MET A 609 22.72 -19.41 7.50
CA MET A 609 23.64 -19.68 8.61
C MET A 609 25.08 -19.23 8.28
N PRO A 610 25.79 -18.52 9.19
CA PRO A 610 27.08 -17.89 8.90
C PRO A 610 28.06 -18.82 8.18
N PRO A 611 28.29 -18.59 6.87
CA PRO A 611 29.14 -19.45 6.07
C PRO A 611 30.62 -19.16 6.35
N GLU A 612 31.49 -19.97 5.77
CA GLU A 612 32.94 -19.85 5.92
C GLU A 612 33.52 -18.66 5.15
N SER A 613 32.83 -18.18 4.11
CA SER A 613 33.19 -16.95 3.39
C SER A 613 31.96 -16.20 2.86
N GLN A 614 32.13 -14.92 2.52
CA GLN A 614 31.04 -14.02 2.12
C GLN A 614 30.45 -14.33 0.74
N GLU A 615 31.14 -15.12 -0.07
CA GLU A 615 30.69 -15.55 -1.40
C GLU A 615 29.75 -16.76 -1.35
N LEU A 616 29.61 -17.40 -0.19
CA LEU A 616 28.73 -18.55 0.03
C LEU A 616 27.40 -18.09 0.62
N ILE A 617 26.31 -18.65 0.12
CA ILE A 617 24.97 -18.46 0.73
C ILE A 617 24.77 -19.46 1.89
N HIS A 618 25.34 -20.66 1.76
CA HIS A 618 25.22 -21.72 2.76
C HIS A 618 26.59 -22.22 3.20
N SER A 619 26.71 -22.43 4.51
CA SER A 619 27.83 -23.16 5.10
C SER A 619 28.04 -24.50 4.38
N GLN A 620 29.29 -24.86 4.12
CA GLN A 620 29.63 -26.21 3.65
C GLN A 620 29.91 -27.17 4.82
N ASP A 621 30.21 -26.65 5.99
CA ASP A 621 30.37 -27.38 7.24
C ASP A 621 29.03 -27.99 7.69
N PRO A 622 28.89 -29.32 7.71
CA PRO A 622 27.66 -29.99 8.12
C PRO A 622 27.34 -29.79 9.61
N SER A 623 28.34 -29.47 10.45
CA SER A 623 28.10 -29.19 11.87
C SER A 623 27.38 -27.86 12.13
N ARG A 624 27.35 -26.97 11.14
CA ARG A 624 26.61 -25.70 11.16
C ARG A 624 25.23 -25.81 10.53
N LYS A 625 24.86 -26.98 9.99
CA LYS A 625 23.56 -27.22 9.38
C LYS A 625 22.64 -27.88 10.40
N THR A 626 21.63 -27.15 10.85
CA THR A 626 20.57 -27.72 11.67
C THR A 626 19.83 -28.79 10.87
N ALA A 627 19.60 -29.96 11.46
CA ALA A 627 18.90 -31.04 10.78
C ALA A 627 17.46 -30.61 10.48
N GLY A 628 17.06 -30.60 9.20
CA GLY A 628 15.74 -30.13 8.77
C GLY A 628 14.58 -30.83 9.49
N ALA A 629 14.72 -32.13 9.77
CA ALA A 629 13.73 -32.88 10.54
C ALA A 629 13.51 -32.32 11.96
N ILE A 630 14.54 -31.77 12.61
CA ILE A 630 14.42 -31.11 13.91
C ILE A 630 13.66 -29.78 13.76
N LEU A 631 14.05 -28.97 12.77
CA LEU A 631 13.41 -27.67 12.52
C LEU A 631 11.94 -27.82 12.17
N SER A 632 11.61 -28.61 11.14
CA SER A 632 10.24 -28.82 10.70
C SER A 632 9.36 -29.40 11.81
N THR A 633 9.87 -30.40 12.55
CA THR A 633 9.10 -31.00 13.66
C THR A 633 8.83 -29.99 14.77
N THR A 634 9.84 -29.26 15.21
CA THR A 634 9.67 -28.27 16.29
C THR A 634 8.77 -27.10 15.87
N MET A 635 8.92 -26.63 14.63
CA MET A 635 8.03 -25.60 14.08
C MET A 635 6.60 -26.10 14.02
N TYR A 636 6.33 -27.27 13.44
CA TYR A 636 4.98 -27.85 13.37
C TYR A 636 4.30 -27.92 14.74
N TYR A 637 4.99 -28.45 15.75
CA TYR A 637 4.43 -28.54 17.10
C TYR A 637 4.24 -27.17 17.78
N SER A 638 4.92 -26.12 17.33
CA SER A 638 4.69 -24.75 17.79
C SER A 638 3.44 -24.09 17.16
N LEU A 639 2.92 -24.66 16.07
CA LEU A 639 1.73 -24.18 15.34
C LEU A 639 0.42 -24.77 15.86
N LEU A 640 0.49 -25.90 16.59
CA LEU A 640 -0.64 -26.51 17.30
C LEU A 640 -1.04 -25.64 18.50
#